data_AF-A0AAD6MNZ3-F1
#
_entry.id   AF-A0AAD6MNZ3-F1
#
_cell.length_a   1.000
_cell.length_b   1.000
_cell.length_c   1.000
_cell.angle_alpha   90.00
_cell.angle_beta   90.00
_cell.angle_gamma   90.00
#
_symmetry.space_group_name_H-M   'P 1'
#
loop_
_entity.id
_entity.type
_entity.pdbx_description
1 polymer ?
#
loop_
_entity_poly.entity_id
_entity_poly.type
_entity_poly.pdbx_seq_one_letter_code
_entity_poly.pdbx_strand_id
1 'polypeptide(L)'
;MNITHQIGALAGTPIQAESIINTETTATASAAAVWKTPTPNIRCKITKPDTAEQKSQPTSPCRSPILGASNGIRPDLSVACRAFATETMDLVSFDETTEQEKTYKEVNTVKEKGVPVYVMMPLDSVTTGNTVNRRKAMNASLQALKSAGVEGVMMDVWWGLVERDTPGVYNWGGYTELLEMAKRHGLKVQAVMSFHQCGGNVGDSCTVPLPKWVAEEVHKDQDLAYTDQWGRRNYEYVSLGCDSIPVLKGRTPVQCYSDFMRAFRDNFKHLLGDTIVEIQVGMGPAGELRYPSYPEQNGTWRFPGIGAFQCYDKYMLSSLKAAAEAAGKPEWGSTGPTDAGEYNNWPEDTRFFKKDGGGWTCPFGEFFLSWYSQVLLDHAERILSSAKSIFENTGVKISVKIAGIHWHYGTRSHAPELTAGYYNTRNRDGYLPIAQMLARYGAIFNFTCIEMRDHEQPQDALCAPEKLVRQVALATREAEVPLAGENALPRYDENAHEQILQASSLNIDGNSKDREMCAFTYLRMNPHLFQPDNWRRFVGFVKKMNEVKSPDRCLEQVEREAGHFVHVSRPLVQEPAVAHVEQLTASIQDTANTTRDRTAVVACRAFATETMDLVSFDETTEQEKTYKEVNTVKEKGVPVYVMMPLDSVTTGNTVNGRKEMNASLQALKSAGVEGVMMDVWWGLVERDTPGVYNWGGYTELLEMAKRHGLKVQAVMSFHQCGGNVGDSCTVPLPKWVAEEVHKDQDLAYTDQWGRRNYEYVSLGCDSIPVLKGRTPVQCYSDFMRAFRDNFKHLLGDTIVEIQVGMGPAGELRYPSYPEQNGTWRFPGIGAFQCYDKYMLSSLKAAAEAAGKPKWGSTGPTDAGEYNNWPQDTRFFRKEGGGWTSPYGEFFLSWYSHMLLDHAERILSSAKAIFENTGVKISVKIAGIHWHYGTRSHAPELTAGYYNTRNRDGYLPIAQMLARYGAIFNFTCIEMRDHEQPQDALCAPEKLVRQVALATREAEVPLAGENALPRYDENAHEQILQASSLNIDGNSKDRVMCAFTYLRMNPHLFQPDNWRRFVGFVKKMNEVKSPGRC
;
A
#
# COMPACT_ATOMS: atom_id res chain seq x y z
N MET A 1 -24.07 55.04 -28.14
CA MET A 1 -23.01 55.78 -28.87
C MET A 1 -21.70 55.49 -28.17
N ASN A 2 -20.63 55.28 -28.94
CA ASN A 2 -19.39 54.64 -28.49
C ASN A 2 -18.21 55.42 -29.05
N ILE A 3 -17.28 55.88 -28.20
CA ILE A 3 -16.03 56.53 -28.64
C ILE A 3 -14.87 56.01 -27.77
N THR A 4 -13.96 55.32 -28.43
CA THR A 4 -12.62 54.88 -28.00
C THR A 4 -11.67 56.03 -27.66
N HIS A 5 -10.62 55.74 -26.89
CA HIS A 5 -9.30 56.31 -27.19
C HIS A 5 -8.13 55.37 -26.80
N GLN A 6 -7.13 55.30 -27.68
CA GLN A 6 -5.82 54.65 -27.48
C GLN A 6 -4.80 55.64 -26.90
N ILE A 7 -3.67 55.11 -26.37
CA ILE A 7 -2.26 55.60 -26.37
C ILE A 7 -1.47 54.68 -25.39
N GLY A 8 -0.22 54.25 -25.58
CA GLY A 8 0.73 54.35 -26.72
C GLY A 8 2.19 54.62 -26.27
N ALA A 9 3.18 54.00 -26.94
CA ALA A 9 4.62 54.40 -27.01
C ALA A 9 5.52 54.22 -25.75
N LEU A 10 6.87 54.14 -25.79
CA LEU A 10 7.90 53.98 -26.86
C LEU A 10 9.30 53.67 -26.26
N ALA A 11 10.14 52.87 -26.96
CA ALA A 11 11.62 52.95 -27.08
C ALA A 11 12.16 51.64 -27.71
N GLY A 12 13.17 51.56 -28.58
CA GLY A 12 14.00 52.58 -29.27
C GLY A 12 15.22 51.90 -29.91
N THR A 13 15.31 51.87 -31.26
CA THR A 13 16.34 51.22 -32.12
C THR A 13 17.75 51.86 -32.02
N PRO A 14 18.89 51.27 -32.51
CA PRO A 14 19.06 50.77 -33.89
C PRO A 14 20.04 49.58 -34.21
N ILE A 15 19.62 48.75 -35.18
CA ILE A 15 20.31 48.37 -36.44
C ILE A 15 21.86 48.19 -36.46
N GLN A 16 22.33 46.99 -36.82
CA GLN A 16 23.09 46.78 -38.08
C GLN A 16 22.95 45.34 -38.62
N ALA A 17 23.04 45.20 -39.94
CA ALA A 17 22.75 43.98 -40.68
C ALA A 17 23.78 43.77 -41.80
N GLU A 18 23.99 42.53 -42.21
CA GLU A 18 24.36 42.08 -43.56
C GLU A 18 24.00 40.57 -43.62
N SER A 19 23.02 40.12 -44.43
CA SER A 19 23.05 39.89 -45.90
C SER A 19 23.99 38.69 -46.25
N ILE A 20 23.64 37.66 -47.03
CA ILE A 20 23.01 37.59 -48.37
C ILE A 20 22.55 36.11 -48.58
N ILE A 21 21.26 35.81 -48.82
CA ILE A 21 20.58 35.59 -50.14
C ILE A 21 20.57 34.12 -50.65
N ASN A 22 19.35 33.57 -50.80
CA ASN A 22 18.79 32.69 -51.87
C ASN A 22 19.47 31.33 -52.23
N THR A 23 18.79 30.30 -52.76
CA THR A 23 17.37 29.94 -53.00
C THR A 23 17.26 28.43 -53.29
N GLU A 24 16.05 27.86 -53.14
CA GLU A 24 15.34 26.89 -54.02
C GLU A 24 16.08 26.26 -55.24
N THR A 25 15.81 25.02 -55.72
CA THR A 25 14.63 24.12 -55.55
C THR A 25 14.90 22.64 -55.97
N THR A 26 13.96 21.74 -55.62
CA THR A 26 13.51 20.50 -56.33
C THR A 26 14.39 19.23 -56.53
N ALA A 27 13.89 18.15 -55.89
CA ALA A 27 13.40 16.89 -56.51
C ALA A 27 14.31 15.64 -56.75
N THR A 28 13.92 14.56 -56.03
CA THR A 28 13.80 13.13 -56.45
C THR A 28 14.99 12.33 -57.03
N ALA A 29 15.40 11.26 -56.33
CA ALA A 29 15.41 9.87 -56.84
C ALA A 29 15.78 8.85 -55.73
N SER A 30 15.56 7.56 -55.96
CA SER A 30 15.53 6.50 -54.92
C SER A 30 16.78 5.60 -54.81
N ALA A 31 16.99 5.12 -53.59
CA ALA A 31 17.39 3.75 -53.20
C ALA A 31 18.85 3.21 -53.34
N ALA A 32 19.22 2.50 -52.26
CA ALA A 32 20.13 1.34 -52.15
C ALA A 32 21.66 1.50 -52.20
N ALA A 33 22.31 1.38 -51.02
CA ALA A 33 23.47 0.50 -50.82
C ALA A 33 23.69 0.16 -49.32
N VAL A 34 24.04 -1.10 -49.03
CA VAL A 34 24.28 -1.65 -47.67
C VAL A 34 25.78 -1.60 -47.34
N TRP A 35 26.20 -0.95 -46.25
CA TRP A 35 27.56 -1.12 -45.67
C TRP A 35 27.54 -1.22 -44.14
N LYS A 36 28.59 -1.86 -43.60
CA LYS A 36 28.60 -2.59 -42.30
C LYS A 36 29.23 -1.82 -41.14
N THR A 37 28.82 -2.16 -39.92
CA THR A 37 29.45 -1.75 -38.65
C THR A 37 30.81 -2.45 -38.40
N PRO A 38 31.79 -1.76 -37.79
CA PRO A 38 33.06 -2.36 -37.39
C PRO A 38 33.07 -2.86 -35.93
N THR A 39 33.81 -3.94 -35.68
CA THR A 39 34.06 -4.53 -34.34
C THR A 39 35.56 -4.50 -34.02
N PRO A 40 35.99 -4.19 -32.78
CA PRO A 40 37.38 -4.37 -32.35
C PRO A 40 37.61 -5.76 -31.73
N ASN A 41 38.67 -6.44 -32.16
CA ASN A 41 39.10 -7.75 -31.65
C ASN A 41 40.21 -7.60 -30.59
N ILE A 42 40.18 -8.40 -29.52
CA ILE A 42 41.38 -8.77 -28.75
C ILE A 42 41.42 -10.29 -28.60
N ARG A 43 42.61 -10.89 -28.86
CA ARG A 43 42.84 -12.33 -28.97
C ARG A 43 43.11 -13.01 -27.62
N CYS A 44 42.67 -14.26 -27.50
CA CYS A 44 43.23 -15.24 -26.57
C CYS A 44 44.09 -16.28 -27.35
N LYS A 45 45.14 -16.81 -26.72
CA LYS A 45 45.94 -17.95 -27.21
C LYS A 45 46.26 -18.89 -26.05
N ILE A 46 46.18 -20.19 -26.30
CA ILE A 46 46.47 -21.26 -25.35
C ILE A 46 47.85 -21.87 -25.66
N THR A 47 48.63 -22.19 -24.62
CA THR A 47 49.71 -23.20 -24.67
C THR A 47 50.02 -23.71 -23.26
N LYS A 48 50.41 -24.99 -23.16
CA LYS A 48 50.86 -25.76 -21.97
C LYS A 48 52.14 -26.53 -22.39
N PRO A 49 52.87 -27.20 -21.48
CA PRO A 49 53.35 -26.83 -20.14
C PRO A 49 54.89 -27.05 -20.04
N ASP A 50 55.53 -26.91 -18.85
CA ASP A 50 56.44 -27.95 -18.27
C ASP A 50 57.23 -27.55 -16.99
N THR A 51 57.38 -28.56 -16.11
CA THR A 51 58.41 -28.85 -15.08
C THR A 51 59.01 -27.81 -14.09
N ALA A 52 58.85 -28.15 -12.79
CA ALA A 52 59.89 -28.24 -11.72
C ALA A 52 60.40 -26.95 -11.03
N GLU A 53 60.77 -26.91 -9.73
CA GLU A 53 60.82 -27.93 -8.66
C GLU A 53 60.73 -27.29 -7.24
N GLN A 54 60.30 -28.07 -6.23
CA GLN A 54 60.68 -28.07 -4.77
C GLN A 54 61.07 -26.75 -4.07
N LYS A 55 60.57 -26.37 -2.87
CA LYS A 55 60.21 -27.10 -1.62
C LYS A 55 59.36 -26.12 -0.75
N SER A 56 58.73 -26.44 0.39
CA SER A 56 58.64 -27.63 1.26
C SER A 56 57.34 -27.60 2.12
N GLN A 57 57.26 -28.44 3.16
CA GLN A 57 56.18 -28.65 4.16
C GLN A 57 56.85 -29.05 5.51
N PRO A 58 56.20 -29.40 6.65
CA PRO A 58 54.84 -29.96 6.90
C PRO A 58 54.06 -29.25 8.07
N THR A 59 52.88 -29.64 8.58
CA THR A 59 52.15 -30.93 8.79
C THR A 59 50.60 -30.74 8.64
N SER A 60 49.75 -31.56 7.98
CA SER A 60 49.48 -33.03 8.00
C SER A 60 48.84 -33.59 9.30
N PRO A 61 47.99 -34.67 9.27
CA PRO A 61 47.19 -35.20 8.14
C PRO A 61 45.81 -35.89 8.48
N CYS A 62 44.87 -35.94 7.51
CA CYS A 62 44.15 -37.15 6.99
C CYS A 62 43.20 -38.02 7.90
N ARG A 63 42.30 -38.89 7.39
CA ARG A 63 41.88 -39.31 6.01
C ARG A 63 40.53 -40.04 5.97
N SER A 64 39.88 -40.01 4.81
CA SER A 64 39.02 -41.10 4.29
C SER A 64 39.83 -42.05 3.37
N PRO A 65 39.32 -43.22 2.96
CA PRO A 65 39.79 -43.96 1.78
C PRO A 65 38.97 -43.66 0.51
N ILE A 66 39.53 -43.99 -0.65
CA ILE A 66 39.08 -43.66 -2.02
C ILE A 66 39.22 -44.93 -2.89
N LEU A 67 38.47 -45.02 -4.01
CA LEU A 67 38.75 -45.65 -5.33
C LEU A 67 37.49 -46.38 -5.86
N GLY A 68 37.20 -46.48 -7.17
CA GLY A 68 37.91 -46.03 -8.37
C GLY A 68 36.96 -46.03 -9.59
N ALA A 69 37.43 -45.71 -10.80
CA ALA A 69 36.57 -45.25 -11.90
C ALA A 69 36.28 -46.25 -13.05
N SER A 70 35.15 -45.99 -13.72
CA SER A 70 34.86 -46.14 -15.16
C SER A 70 34.20 -47.41 -15.73
N ASN A 71 33.30 -47.14 -16.69
CA ASN A 71 32.67 -47.98 -17.72
C ASN A 71 31.61 -49.03 -17.33
N GLY A 72 30.35 -48.67 -17.58
CA GLY A 72 29.39 -49.59 -18.22
C GLY A 72 27.97 -49.64 -17.66
N ILE A 73 27.00 -49.21 -18.49
CA ILE A 73 25.60 -49.69 -18.53
C ILE A 73 24.66 -49.21 -17.40
N ARG A 74 23.60 -48.48 -17.80
CA ARG A 74 22.37 -48.27 -17.01
C ARG A 74 21.54 -49.57 -17.00
N PRO A 75 20.84 -49.88 -15.91
CA PRO A 75 19.36 -49.74 -15.94
C PRO A 75 18.82 -49.10 -14.64
N ASP A 76 17.77 -48.27 -14.74
CA ASP A 76 16.37 -48.58 -14.37
C ASP A 76 16.13 -48.65 -12.85
N LEU A 77 15.21 -47.83 -12.37
CA LEU A 77 14.75 -47.78 -10.98
C LEU A 77 13.22 -47.77 -10.97
N SER A 78 12.65 -48.93 -11.28
CA SER A 78 11.23 -49.22 -11.16
C SER A 78 10.99 -50.44 -10.25
N VAL A 79 10.22 -50.20 -9.18
CA VAL A 79 9.46 -51.18 -8.37
C VAL A 79 10.22 -52.31 -7.64
N ALA A 80 10.16 -52.28 -6.30
CA ALA A 80 9.87 -53.48 -5.48
C ALA A 80 9.33 -53.08 -4.09
N CYS A 81 8.20 -53.68 -3.68
CA CYS A 81 7.57 -53.46 -2.38
C CYS A 81 7.68 -54.72 -1.49
N ARG A 82 7.40 -54.56 -0.18
CA ARG A 82 6.97 -55.58 0.81
C ARG A 82 8.01 -56.59 1.35
N ALA A 83 8.37 -56.39 2.62
CA ALA A 83 8.21 -57.33 3.74
C ALA A 83 8.25 -56.48 5.02
N PHE A 84 7.45 -56.66 6.07
CA PHE A 84 6.78 -57.87 6.55
C PHE A 84 5.26 -57.68 6.73
N ALA A 85 4.54 -58.80 6.76
CA ALA A 85 3.17 -58.90 7.26
C ALA A 85 3.00 -60.22 8.04
N THR A 86 2.00 -60.21 8.93
CA THR A 86 1.33 -61.39 9.52
C THR A 86 2.09 -62.16 10.62
N GLU A 87 1.61 -62.00 11.85
CA GLU A 87 1.27 -63.14 12.73
C GLU A 87 -0.16 -62.92 13.28
N THR A 88 -0.82 -63.99 13.73
CA THR A 88 -2.30 -64.10 13.78
C THR A 88 -2.88 -64.15 15.19
N MET A 89 -4.20 -63.97 15.29
CA MET A 89 -4.98 -64.06 16.53
C MET A 89 -5.05 -65.49 17.08
N ASP A 90 -5.11 -65.64 18.39
CA ASP A 90 -5.78 -66.75 19.07
C ASP A 90 -6.41 -66.30 20.41
N LEU A 91 -7.37 -67.08 20.92
CA LEU A 91 -8.27 -66.72 22.04
C LEU A 91 -8.02 -67.57 23.31
N VAL A 92 -8.83 -67.30 24.37
CA VAL A 92 -8.93 -67.91 25.73
C VAL A 92 -7.74 -67.64 26.70
N SER A 93 -7.93 -67.45 28.02
CA SER A 93 -9.09 -67.67 28.92
C SER A 93 -9.22 -66.63 30.06
N PHE A 94 -10.39 -66.54 30.70
CA PHE A 94 -10.64 -65.85 31.98
C PHE A 94 -9.89 -66.48 33.17
N ASP A 95 -9.44 -65.68 34.15
CA ASP A 95 -9.84 -65.82 35.57
C ASP A 95 -9.59 -64.51 36.37
N GLU A 96 -10.21 -64.39 37.55
CA GLU A 96 -10.29 -63.19 38.39
C GLU A 96 -9.06 -62.99 39.31
N THR A 97 -8.72 -61.73 39.68
CA THR A 97 -8.77 -61.26 41.09
C THR A 97 -8.37 -59.78 41.27
N THR A 98 -9.27 -59.07 41.96
CA THR A 98 -9.14 -57.80 42.70
C THR A 98 -7.75 -57.33 43.16
N GLU A 99 -7.37 -56.07 42.87
CA GLU A 99 -7.46 -54.93 43.81
C GLU A 99 -6.92 -53.60 43.21
N GLN A 100 -7.49 -52.46 43.66
CA GLN A 100 -7.09 -51.05 43.39
C GLN A 100 -7.77 -50.27 42.24
N GLU A 101 -9.09 -50.14 42.32
CA GLU A 101 -9.76 -48.88 41.94
C GLU A 101 -9.74 -47.86 43.12
N LYS A 102 -9.92 -46.56 42.80
CA LYS A 102 -10.21 -45.40 43.69
C LYS A 102 -9.04 -44.59 44.28
N THR A 103 -8.42 -43.78 43.43
CA THR A 103 -8.26 -42.32 43.59
C THR A 103 -7.90 -41.76 42.19
N TYR A 104 -8.41 -40.64 41.70
CA TYR A 104 -8.99 -39.48 42.35
C TYR A 104 -10.31 -39.04 41.71
N LYS A 105 -11.37 -38.89 42.51
CA LYS A 105 -12.32 -37.79 42.30
C LYS A 105 -11.70 -36.57 43.00
N GLU A 106 -11.29 -35.58 42.24
CA GLU A 106 -11.36 -34.21 42.73
C GLU A 106 -12.15 -33.36 41.75
N VAL A 107 -13.15 -32.67 42.30
CA VAL A 107 -14.18 -31.97 41.54
C VAL A 107 -13.64 -30.60 41.15
N ASN A 108 -13.07 -30.50 39.96
CA ASN A 108 -13.09 -29.22 39.24
C ASN A 108 -14.40 -29.13 38.48
N THR A 109 -15.33 -28.38 39.05
CA THR A 109 -16.51 -27.90 38.35
C THR A 109 -16.06 -27.26 37.04
N VAL A 110 -16.46 -27.85 35.91
CA VAL A 110 -16.35 -27.18 34.61
C VAL A 110 -17.27 -25.98 34.70
N LYS A 111 -16.71 -24.83 35.03
CA LYS A 111 -17.32 -23.56 34.66
C LYS A 111 -17.31 -23.57 33.13
N GLU A 112 -18.48 -23.78 32.56
CA GLU A 112 -18.74 -23.33 31.20
C GLU A 112 -18.19 -21.89 31.10
N LYS A 113 -17.44 -21.63 30.03
CA LYS A 113 -16.83 -20.34 29.70
C LYS A 113 -17.03 -20.17 28.21
N GLY A 114 -17.41 -18.97 27.78
CA GLY A 114 -17.54 -18.66 26.36
C GLY A 114 -16.19 -18.64 25.63
N VAL A 115 -16.26 -18.33 24.34
CA VAL A 115 -15.12 -18.35 23.41
C VAL A 115 -14.09 -17.27 23.79
N PRO A 116 -12.83 -17.64 24.14
CA PRO A 116 -11.84 -16.68 24.57
C PRO A 116 -11.40 -15.78 23.40
N VAL A 117 -11.41 -14.47 23.64
CA VAL A 117 -10.97 -13.47 22.66
C VAL A 117 -9.49 -13.14 22.86
N TYR A 118 -8.73 -13.23 21.77
CA TYR A 118 -7.37 -12.71 21.62
C TYR A 118 -7.39 -11.48 20.72
N VAL A 119 -6.38 -10.61 20.82
CA VAL A 119 -6.20 -9.49 19.89
C VAL A 119 -4.82 -9.56 19.24
N MET A 120 -4.79 -9.48 17.91
CA MET A 120 -3.54 -9.49 17.17
C MET A 120 -2.80 -8.16 17.36
N MET A 121 -1.52 -8.20 17.71
CA MET A 121 -0.69 -7.01 17.97
C MET A 121 -0.34 -6.26 16.67
N PRO A 122 0.11 -4.99 16.70
CA PRO A 122 0.64 -4.30 15.52
C PRO A 122 1.74 -5.13 14.80
N LEU A 123 1.76 -5.10 13.47
CA LEU A 123 2.76 -5.81 12.66
C LEU A 123 4.21 -5.40 13.00
N ASP A 124 4.39 -4.12 13.35
CA ASP A 124 5.65 -3.49 13.73
C ASP A 124 5.94 -3.53 15.24
N SER A 125 5.33 -4.44 16.02
CA SER A 125 5.51 -4.54 17.48
C SER A 125 6.97 -4.75 17.92
N VAL A 126 7.80 -5.35 17.07
CA VAL A 126 9.26 -5.45 17.24
C VAL A 126 9.95 -4.72 16.09
N THR A 127 10.91 -3.85 16.43
CA THR A 127 11.66 -3.05 15.45
C THR A 127 12.75 -3.88 14.74
N THR A 128 13.31 -3.33 13.67
CA THR A 128 14.53 -3.88 13.03
C THR A 128 15.75 -3.92 13.95
N GLY A 129 15.75 -3.18 15.06
CA GLY A 129 16.76 -3.29 16.13
C GLY A 129 16.55 -4.50 17.04
N ASN A 130 15.48 -5.28 16.84
CA ASN A 130 15.01 -6.34 17.74
C ASN A 130 14.73 -5.79 19.16
N THR A 131 13.96 -4.70 19.22
CA THR A 131 13.47 -4.05 20.45
C THR A 131 11.97 -3.78 20.33
N VAL A 132 11.28 -3.61 21.47
CA VAL A 132 9.84 -3.33 21.47
C VAL A 132 9.55 -1.94 20.93
N ASN A 133 8.70 -1.88 19.91
CA ASN A 133 8.25 -0.61 19.35
C ASN A 133 7.23 0.06 20.29
N ARG A 134 7.39 1.35 20.56
CA ARG A 134 6.52 2.18 21.42
C ARG A 134 6.20 1.55 22.80
N ARG A 135 7.19 0.89 23.41
CA ARG A 135 7.18 0.10 24.66
C ARG A 135 6.18 0.51 25.78
N LYS A 136 6.09 1.78 26.18
CA LYS A 136 5.22 2.27 27.28
C LYS A 136 3.76 2.11 26.90
N ALA A 137 3.39 2.56 25.72
CA ALA A 137 2.03 2.46 25.23
C ALA A 137 1.68 1.04 24.80
N MET A 138 2.64 0.26 24.28
CA MET A 138 2.45 -1.19 24.11
C MET A 138 2.05 -1.84 25.44
N ASN A 139 2.79 -1.56 26.51
CA ASN A 139 2.48 -2.03 27.86
C ASN A 139 1.10 -1.56 28.36
N ALA A 140 0.72 -0.31 28.10
CA ALA A 140 -0.58 0.24 28.53
C ALA A 140 -1.76 -0.24 27.66
N SER A 141 -1.55 -0.49 26.37
CA SER A 141 -2.53 -1.14 25.49
C SER A 141 -2.78 -2.59 25.92
N LEU A 142 -1.73 -3.33 26.30
CA LEU A 142 -1.87 -4.66 26.92
C LEU A 142 -2.69 -4.59 28.22
N GLN A 143 -2.45 -3.60 29.08
CA GLN A 143 -3.23 -3.36 30.29
C GLN A 143 -4.70 -3.05 30.00
N ALA A 144 -4.97 -2.22 28.98
CA ALA A 144 -6.33 -1.89 28.55
C ALA A 144 -7.06 -3.12 27.97
N LEU A 145 -6.39 -3.92 27.13
CA LEU A 145 -6.92 -5.20 26.63
C LEU A 145 -7.27 -6.16 27.77
N LYS A 146 -6.36 -6.34 28.74
CA LYS A 146 -6.66 -7.19 29.91
C LYS A 146 -7.87 -6.67 30.68
N SER A 147 -7.96 -5.36 30.87
CA SER A 147 -9.08 -4.71 31.55
C SER A 147 -10.41 -4.91 30.80
N ALA A 148 -10.38 -4.98 29.46
CA ALA A 148 -11.57 -5.29 28.64
C ALA A 148 -12.06 -6.75 28.76
N GLY A 149 -11.32 -7.64 29.42
CA GLY A 149 -11.63 -9.06 29.52
C GLY A 149 -11.05 -9.90 28.38
N VAL A 150 -10.06 -9.38 27.64
CA VAL A 150 -9.32 -10.13 26.62
C VAL A 150 -8.45 -11.20 27.31
N GLU A 151 -8.45 -12.42 26.77
CA GLU A 151 -7.68 -13.55 27.31
C GLU A 151 -6.18 -13.39 27.02
N GLY A 152 -5.86 -12.95 25.80
CA GLY A 152 -4.48 -12.82 25.35
C GLY A 152 -4.27 -11.98 24.09
N VAL A 153 -3.06 -12.04 23.56
CA VAL A 153 -2.67 -11.41 22.30
C VAL A 153 -2.03 -12.40 21.33
N MET A 154 -2.14 -12.14 20.03
CA MET A 154 -1.41 -12.86 18.99
C MET A 154 -0.28 -11.98 18.44
N MET A 155 0.93 -12.52 18.33
CA MET A 155 2.10 -11.76 17.86
C MET A 155 2.90 -12.49 16.76
N ASP A 156 3.30 -11.71 15.75
CA ASP A 156 4.15 -12.18 14.65
C ASP A 156 5.62 -12.29 15.06
N VAL A 157 6.18 -13.50 15.08
CA VAL A 157 7.59 -13.78 15.36
C VAL A 157 8.36 -13.89 14.05
N TRP A 158 8.69 -12.72 13.50
CA TRP A 158 9.27 -12.53 12.18
C TRP A 158 10.64 -13.22 12.02
N TRP A 159 10.71 -14.20 11.12
CA TRP A 159 11.96 -14.90 10.79
C TRP A 159 13.06 -13.90 10.37
N GLY A 160 12.71 -12.93 9.52
CA GLY A 160 13.61 -11.89 9.04
C GLY A 160 14.09 -10.86 10.07
N LEU A 161 13.48 -10.77 11.26
CA LEU A 161 13.98 -9.93 12.36
C LEU A 161 14.86 -10.72 13.34
N VAL A 162 14.56 -12.00 13.54
CA VAL A 162 15.21 -12.86 14.52
C VAL A 162 16.48 -13.50 13.96
N GLU A 163 16.43 -14.13 12.78
CA GLU A 163 17.58 -14.79 12.12
C GLU A 163 18.16 -13.93 10.99
N ARG A 164 18.04 -12.59 11.10
CA ARG A 164 18.21 -11.62 10.00
C ARG A 164 19.52 -11.77 9.21
N ASP A 165 20.65 -11.76 9.92
CA ASP A 165 21.96 -11.46 9.34
C ASP A 165 22.80 -12.71 9.05
N THR A 166 22.59 -13.82 9.78
CA THR A 166 23.43 -15.01 9.69
C THR A 166 22.64 -16.29 10.05
N PRO A 167 22.75 -17.38 9.27
CA PRO A 167 22.12 -18.65 9.59
C PRO A 167 22.48 -19.15 11.00
N GLY A 168 21.48 -19.58 11.77
CA GLY A 168 21.64 -20.12 13.12
C GLY A 168 21.92 -19.07 14.21
N VAL A 169 21.92 -17.78 13.90
CA VAL A 169 22.13 -16.70 14.88
C VAL A 169 20.82 -15.98 15.13
N TYR A 170 20.18 -16.33 16.26
CA TYR A 170 18.85 -15.86 16.62
C TYR A 170 18.92 -14.71 17.64
N ASN A 171 18.29 -13.58 17.33
CA ASN A 171 18.09 -12.47 18.26
C ASN A 171 16.63 -12.45 18.76
N TRP A 172 16.45 -12.62 20.07
CA TRP A 172 15.14 -12.70 20.72
C TRP A 172 14.81 -11.49 21.60
N GLY A 173 15.63 -10.42 21.59
CA GLY A 173 15.53 -9.30 22.54
C GLY A 173 14.14 -8.67 22.66
N GLY A 174 13.60 -8.16 21.56
CA GLY A 174 12.29 -7.50 21.52
C GLY A 174 11.14 -8.46 21.84
N TYR A 175 11.23 -9.70 21.38
CA TYR A 175 10.24 -10.74 21.68
C TYR A 175 10.25 -11.15 23.16
N THR A 176 11.43 -11.24 23.79
CA THR A 176 11.56 -11.51 25.22
C THR A 176 10.90 -10.41 26.04
N GLU A 177 11.12 -9.16 25.65
CA GLU A 177 10.53 -8.01 26.33
C GLU A 177 9.00 -7.94 26.15
N LEU A 178 8.46 -8.23 24.94
CA LEU A 178 7.01 -8.33 24.72
C LEU A 178 6.36 -9.44 25.54
N LEU A 179 6.97 -10.63 25.57
CA LEU A 179 6.45 -11.78 26.29
C LEU A 179 6.38 -11.52 27.80
N GLU A 180 7.41 -10.90 28.37
CA GLU A 180 7.39 -10.49 29.78
C GLU A 180 6.40 -9.35 30.05
N MET A 181 6.07 -8.47 29.08
CA MET A 181 4.95 -7.53 29.23
C MET A 181 3.60 -8.24 29.30
N ALA A 182 3.33 -9.17 28.38
CA ALA A 182 2.08 -9.93 28.36
C ALA A 182 1.89 -10.72 29.67
N LYS A 183 2.96 -11.40 30.12
CA LYS A 183 3.00 -12.11 31.41
C LYS A 183 2.69 -11.22 32.61
N ARG A 184 3.32 -10.03 32.71
CA ARG A 184 3.09 -9.09 33.82
C ARG A 184 1.64 -8.60 33.90
N HIS A 185 0.96 -8.48 32.76
CA HIS A 185 -0.47 -8.14 32.69
C HIS A 185 -1.39 -9.37 32.76
N GLY A 186 -0.85 -10.59 32.89
CA GLY A 186 -1.64 -11.82 32.93
C GLY A 186 -2.39 -12.10 31.61
N LEU A 187 -1.87 -11.63 30.48
CA LEU A 187 -2.35 -11.96 29.15
C LEU A 187 -1.65 -13.23 28.65
N LYS A 188 -2.41 -14.11 28.01
CA LYS A 188 -1.88 -15.24 27.25
C LYS A 188 -1.33 -14.77 25.90
N VAL A 189 -0.47 -15.57 25.28
CA VAL A 189 0.17 -15.25 23.99
C VAL A 189 0.05 -16.42 23.02
N GLN A 190 -0.44 -16.11 21.82
CA GLN A 190 -0.35 -16.95 20.64
C GLN A 190 0.83 -16.43 19.79
N ALA A 191 1.89 -17.22 19.64
CA ALA A 191 3.09 -16.80 18.91
C ALA A 191 3.05 -17.38 17.49
N VAL A 192 3.03 -16.51 16.47
CA VAL A 192 3.07 -16.91 15.07
C VAL A 192 4.51 -17.09 14.63
N MET A 193 4.90 -18.26 14.14
CA MET A 193 6.21 -18.50 13.52
C MET A 193 6.17 -17.95 12.09
N SER A 194 6.38 -16.64 11.95
CA SER A 194 6.18 -15.89 10.71
C SER A 194 7.37 -16.07 9.77
N PHE A 195 7.39 -17.22 9.07
CA PHE A 195 8.37 -17.61 8.04
C PHE A 195 8.17 -16.94 6.67
N HIS A 196 7.36 -15.89 6.63
CA HIS A 196 6.99 -15.13 5.43
C HIS A 196 7.39 -13.66 5.58
N GLN A 197 7.36 -12.91 4.47
CA GLN A 197 7.53 -11.46 4.47
C GLN A 197 6.23 -10.75 4.92
N CYS A 198 6.36 -9.73 5.77
CA CYS A 198 5.34 -8.69 5.93
C CYS A 198 5.49 -7.65 4.82
N GLY A 199 4.40 -7.23 4.18
CA GLY A 199 4.39 -6.22 3.14
C GLY A 199 4.14 -6.81 1.75
N GLY A 200 2.94 -6.59 1.23
CA GLY A 200 2.50 -7.02 -0.10
C GLY A 200 1.03 -7.43 -0.16
N ASN A 201 0.41 -7.68 1.00
CA ASN A 201 -0.99 -8.08 1.16
C ASN A 201 -1.87 -6.93 1.70
N VAL A 202 -3.20 -7.13 1.65
CA VAL A 202 -4.19 -6.23 2.25
C VAL A 202 -3.92 -6.07 3.75
N GLY A 203 -3.80 -4.83 4.21
CA GLY A 203 -3.65 -4.50 5.64
C GLY A 203 -2.21 -4.51 6.17
N ASP A 204 -1.21 -4.83 5.34
CA ASP A 204 0.20 -4.73 5.72
C ASP A 204 0.61 -3.26 5.92
N SER A 205 0.93 -2.88 7.17
CA SER A 205 1.32 -1.52 7.56
C SER A 205 2.83 -1.33 7.79
N CYS A 206 3.64 -2.34 7.47
CA CYS A 206 5.10 -2.27 7.50
C CYS A 206 5.71 -3.31 6.55
N THR A 207 7.01 -3.21 6.27
CA THR A 207 7.75 -4.21 5.49
C THR A 207 8.78 -4.92 6.35
N VAL A 208 8.67 -6.25 6.42
CA VAL A 208 9.63 -7.13 7.10
C VAL A 208 9.95 -8.27 6.12
N PRO A 209 11.09 -8.22 5.39
CA PRO A 209 11.43 -9.24 4.40
C PRO A 209 11.82 -10.57 5.08
N LEU A 210 11.95 -11.63 4.27
CA LEU A 210 12.69 -12.85 4.66
C LEU A 210 14.12 -12.50 5.11
N PRO A 211 14.81 -13.36 5.89
CA PRO A 211 16.18 -13.10 6.31
C PRO A 211 17.10 -12.76 5.14
N LYS A 212 18.01 -11.81 5.35
CA LYS A 212 18.89 -11.29 4.29
C LYS A 212 19.66 -12.41 3.60
N TRP A 213 20.15 -13.37 4.38
CA TRP A 213 20.91 -14.52 3.89
C TRP A 213 20.06 -15.53 3.10
N VAL A 214 18.73 -15.53 3.27
CA VAL A 214 17.78 -16.33 2.44
C VAL A 214 17.54 -15.60 1.13
N ALA A 215 17.29 -14.29 1.17
CA ALA A 215 17.16 -13.46 -0.03
C ALA A 215 18.43 -13.51 -0.92
N GLU A 216 19.62 -13.64 -0.32
CA GLU A 216 20.88 -13.91 -1.03
C GLU A 216 20.89 -15.24 -1.80
N GLU A 217 20.26 -16.31 -1.29
CA GLU A 217 20.15 -17.59 -2.01
C GLU A 217 19.05 -17.53 -3.08
N VAL A 218 17.90 -16.92 -2.79
CA VAL A 218 16.83 -16.70 -3.79
C VAL A 218 17.33 -15.81 -4.94
N HIS A 219 18.23 -14.85 -4.68
CA HIS A 219 18.87 -14.07 -5.74
C HIS A 219 19.71 -14.94 -6.68
N LYS A 220 20.44 -15.94 -6.15
CA LYS A 220 21.24 -16.88 -6.96
C LYS A 220 20.38 -17.90 -7.69
N ASP A 221 19.30 -18.35 -7.06
CA ASP A 221 18.34 -19.29 -7.60
C ASP A 221 16.91 -18.78 -7.45
N GLN A 222 16.43 -18.15 -8.52
CA GLN A 222 15.09 -17.54 -8.59
C GLN A 222 13.96 -18.57 -8.52
N ASP A 223 14.24 -19.86 -8.74
CA ASP A 223 13.26 -20.94 -8.58
C ASP A 223 13.00 -21.31 -7.11
N LEU A 224 13.69 -20.66 -6.16
CA LEU A 224 13.32 -20.71 -4.74
C LEU A 224 12.11 -19.83 -4.41
N ALA A 225 11.65 -18.99 -5.35
CA ALA A 225 10.43 -18.20 -5.25
C ALA A 225 9.25 -18.90 -5.96
N TYR A 226 8.04 -18.78 -5.41
CA TYR A 226 6.82 -19.24 -6.09
C TYR A 226 6.66 -18.54 -7.43
N THR A 227 6.15 -19.27 -8.43
CA THR A 227 6.23 -18.83 -9.83
C THR A 227 4.98 -19.17 -10.62
N ASP A 228 4.46 -18.20 -11.36
CA ASP A 228 3.29 -18.37 -12.22
C ASP A 228 3.64 -18.75 -13.68
N GLN A 229 2.62 -19.05 -14.49
CA GLN A 229 2.80 -19.49 -15.89
C GLN A 229 3.48 -18.46 -16.81
N TRP A 230 3.53 -17.18 -16.41
CA TRP A 230 4.21 -16.12 -17.16
C TRP A 230 5.63 -15.85 -16.63
N GLY A 231 6.08 -16.63 -15.64
CA GLY A 231 7.41 -16.53 -15.04
C GLY A 231 7.54 -15.41 -13.99
N ARG A 232 6.44 -14.79 -13.56
CA ARG A 232 6.47 -13.83 -12.44
C ARG A 232 6.77 -14.59 -11.15
N ARG A 233 7.57 -13.97 -10.29
CA ARG A 233 8.08 -14.58 -9.04
C ARG A 233 7.50 -13.86 -7.83
N ASN A 234 6.99 -14.61 -6.85
CA ASN A 234 6.61 -14.09 -5.54
C ASN A 234 7.68 -14.47 -4.50
N TYR A 235 8.26 -13.45 -3.88
CA TYR A 235 9.39 -13.56 -2.93
C TYR A 235 8.97 -13.57 -1.45
N GLU A 236 7.67 -13.63 -1.17
CA GLU A 236 7.12 -13.52 0.18
C GLU A 236 7.40 -14.77 1.02
N TYR A 237 7.52 -15.92 0.37
CA TYR A 237 7.77 -17.22 0.97
C TYR A 237 8.64 -18.08 0.03
N VAL A 238 9.36 -19.05 0.59
CA VAL A 238 10.21 -19.97 -0.18
C VAL A 238 9.34 -21.09 -0.79
N SER A 239 9.44 -21.36 -2.09
CA SER A 239 8.59 -22.37 -2.75
C SER A 239 8.72 -23.74 -2.08
N LEU A 240 7.59 -24.32 -1.69
CA LEU A 240 7.53 -25.65 -1.04
C LEU A 240 8.11 -26.78 -1.91
N GLY A 241 8.32 -26.54 -3.21
CA GLY A 241 9.00 -27.48 -4.11
C GLY A 241 10.43 -27.82 -3.67
N CYS A 242 11.07 -26.94 -2.88
CA CYS A 242 12.41 -27.16 -2.35
C CYS A 242 12.48 -27.55 -0.85
N ASP A 243 11.34 -27.82 -0.18
CA ASP A 243 11.20 -28.19 1.25
C ASP A 243 12.28 -29.14 1.78
N SER A 244 12.63 -30.14 0.97
CA SER A 244 13.54 -31.25 1.33
C SER A 244 14.91 -31.16 0.64
N ILE A 245 15.22 -30.03 -0.01
CA ILE A 245 16.45 -29.82 -0.79
C ILE A 245 17.35 -28.81 -0.05
N PRO A 246 18.65 -29.06 0.15
CA PRO A 246 19.52 -28.23 1.01
C PRO A 246 20.01 -26.92 0.35
N VAL A 247 19.05 -26.14 -0.17
CA VAL A 247 19.28 -24.91 -0.97
C VAL A 247 19.61 -23.67 -0.13
N LEU A 248 19.34 -23.69 1.18
CA LEU A 248 19.51 -22.54 2.07
C LEU A 248 20.83 -22.66 2.85
N LYS A 249 21.94 -22.31 2.19
CA LYS A 249 23.32 -22.39 2.72
C LYS A 249 23.66 -23.76 3.32
N GLY A 250 23.17 -24.84 2.69
CA GLY A 250 23.38 -26.24 3.10
C GLY A 250 22.29 -26.85 3.98
N ARG A 251 21.28 -26.07 4.37
CA ARG A 251 20.06 -26.55 5.05
C ARG A 251 18.86 -26.55 4.09
N THR A 252 17.85 -27.39 4.34
CA THR A 252 16.56 -27.31 3.65
C THR A 252 15.67 -26.22 4.28
N PRO A 253 14.63 -25.70 3.57
CA PRO A 253 13.65 -24.77 4.15
C PRO A 253 13.01 -25.33 5.43
N VAL A 254 12.53 -26.57 5.40
CA VAL A 254 11.92 -27.24 6.58
C VAL A 254 12.93 -27.38 7.72
N GLN A 255 14.23 -27.61 7.45
CA GLN A 255 15.25 -27.61 8.49
C GLN A 255 15.43 -26.21 9.12
N CYS A 256 15.48 -25.14 8.32
CA CYS A 256 15.55 -23.77 8.83
C CYS A 256 14.34 -23.43 9.73
N TYR A 257 13.13 -23.79 9.31
CA TYR A 257 11.91 -23.60 10.11
C TYR A 257 11.96 -24.41 11.42
N SER A 258 12.46 -25.64 11.35
CA SER A 258 12.62 -26.52 12.52
C SER A 258 13.65 -25.98 13.51
N ASP A 259 14.80 -25.48 13.02
CA ASP A 259 15.85 -24.90 13.85
C ASP A 259 15.37 -23.62 14.54
N PHE A 260 14.62 -22.77 13.82
CA PHE A 260 14.00 -21.58 14.35
C PHE A 260 13.01 -21.90 15.48
N MET A 261 12.12 -22.88 15.28
CA MET A 261 11.17 -23.33 16.30
C MET A 261 11.89 -23.92 17.53
N ARG A 262 12.98 -24.69 17.34
CA ARG A 262 13.81 -25.18 18.46
C ARG A 262 14.43 -24.02 19.24
N ALA A 263 15.02 -23.05 18.55
CA ALA A 263 15.65 -21.89 19.17
C ALA A 263 14.62 -21.02 19.93
N PHE A 264 13.41 -20.84 19.38
CA PHE A 264 12.30 -20.18 20.06
C PHE A 264 11.92 -20.93 21.35
N ARG A 265 11.68 -22.25 21.24
CA ARG A 265 11.34 -23.11 22.38
C ARG A 265 12.41 -23.04 23.46
N ASP A 266 13.67 -23.21 23.11
CA ASP A 266 14.76 -23.31 24.09
C ASP A 266 15.00 -21.98 24.82
N ASN A 267 14.81 -20.86 24.13
CA ASN A 267 14.86 -19.51 24.72
C ASN A 267 13.65 -19.25 25.64
N PHE A 268 12.44 -19.62 25.21
CA PHE A 268 11.17 -19.28 25.89
C PHE A 268 10.54 -20.42 26.71
N LYS A 269 11.25 -21.53 26.93
CA LYS A 269 10.77 -22.72 27.66
C LYS A 269 10.12 -22.45 29.02
N HIS A 270 10.49 -21.35 29.66
CA HIS A 270 9.99 -20.92 30.97
C HIS A 270 8.65 -20.16 30.89
N LEU A 271 8.13 -19.93 29.69
CA LEU A 271 6.86 -19.28 29.38
C LEU A 271 5.88 -20.19 28.63
N LEU A 272 6.36 -21.28 28.03
CA LEU A 272 5.53 -22.26 27.32
C LEU A 272 4.56 -22.96 28.28
N GLY A 273 3.30 -23.11 27.87
CA GLY A 273 2.24 -23.74 28.64
C GLY A 273 1.63 -22.84 29.73
N ASP A 274 2.28 -21.72 30.06
CA ASP A 274 1.70 -20.66 30.90
C ASP A 274 1.41 -19.40 30.09
N THR A 275 2.40 -18.53 29.85
CA THR A 275 2.18 -17.25 29.15
C THR A 275 1.97 -17.50 27.65
N ILE A 276 2.85 -18.28 27.03
CA ILE A 276 2.71 -18.72 25.64
C ILE A 276 1.84 -19.98 25.67
N VAL A 277 0.66 -19.91 25.06
CA VAL A 277 -0.33 -21.01 25.07
C VAL A 277 -0.51 -21.66 23.71
N GLU A 278 -0.05 -21.01 22.64
CA GLU A 278 -0.21 -21.48 21.28
C GLU A 278 0.97 -21.06 20.40
N ILE A 279 1.37 -21.96 19.50
CA ILE A 279 2.30 -21.71 18.40
C ILE A 279 1.53 -21.86 17.09
N GLN A 280 1.24 -20.74 16.42
CA GLN A 280 0.71 -20.76 15.07
C GLN A 280 1.88 -20.91 14.10
N VAL A 281 1.87 -21.91 13.22
CA VAL A 281 3.01 -22.19 12.35
C VAL A 281 2.73 -21.68 10.94
N GLY A 282 3.53 -20.72 10.46
CA GLY A 282 3.34 -20.10 9.15
C GLY A 282 3.79 -21.01 7.99
N MET A 283 2.89 -21.29 7.05
CA MET A 283 3.10 -22.29 5.97
C MET A 283 2.94 -21.71 4.56
N GLY A 284 3.19 -20.41 4.40
CA GLY A 284 2.99 -19.73 3.13
C GLY A 284 2.87 -18.19 3.29
N PRO A 285 2.43 -17.49 2.23
CA PRO A 285 2.16 -16.05 2.25
C PRO A 285 1.15 -15.68 3.34
N ALA A 286 1.34 -14.53 4.00
CA ALA A 286 0.64 -14.09 5.20
C ALA A 286 0.60 -15.12 6.36
N GLY A 287 1.48 -16.13 6.34
CA GLY A 287 1.51 -17.25 7.28
C GLY A 287 0.48 -18.34 6.99
N GLU A 288 -0.32 -18.18 5.94
CA GLU A 288 -1.44 -19.05 5.60
C GLU A 288 -0.98 -20.29 4.82
N LEU A 289 -1.59 -21.45 5.07
CA LEU A 289 -1.32 -22.66 4.29
C LEU A 289 -1.98 -22.56 2.91
N ARG A 290 -1.31 -21.89 1.96
CA ARG A 290 -1.77 -21.73 0.56
C ARG A 290 -0.61 -21.35 -0.36
N TYR A 291 -0.90 -21.34 -1.66
CA TYR A 291 -0.06 -20.67 -2.65
C TYR A 291 -0.35 -19.15 -2.72
N PRO A 292 0.61 -18.32 -3.19
CA PRO A 292 0.40 -16.89 -3.41
C PRO A 292 -0.38 -16.60 -4.71
N SER A 293 -1.60 -17.12 -4.84
CA SER A 293 -2.38 -17.07 -6.09
C SER A 293 -3.09 -15.72 -6.35
N TYR A 294 -3.17 -14.83 -5.36
CA TYR A 294 -3.84 -13.53 -5.44
C TYR A 294 -2.95 -12.34 -4.94
N PRO A 295 -1.76 -12.12 -5.52
CA PRO A 295 -0.88 -11.03 -5.08
C PRO A 295 -1.42 -9.66 -5.55
N GLU A 296 -1.86 -8.81 -4.62
CA GLU A 296 -2.30 -7.45 -4.95
C GLU A 296 -1.16 -6.52 -5.39
N GLN A 297 0.08 -6.85 -5.03
CA GLN A 297 1.24 -6.02 -5.32
C GLN A 297 1.35 -5.67 -6.81
N ASN A 298 1.57 -4.39 -7.09
CA ASN A 298 1.63 -3.79 -8.43
C ASN A 298 0.34 -4.00 -9.26
N GLY A 299 -0.81 -4.26 -8.63
CA GLY A 299 -2.09 -4.49 -9.30
C GLY A 299 -2.17 -5.81 -10.06
N THR A 300 -1.27 -6.76 -9.78
CA THR A 300 -1.17 -8.06 -10.47
C THR A 300 -2.49 -8.84 -10.41
N TRP A 301 -3.06 -8.92 -9.21
CA TRP A 301 -4.41 -9.41 -8.94
C TRP A 301 -5.25 -8.29 -8.32
N ARG A 302 -6.56 -8.32 -8.55
CA ARG A 302 -7.57 -7.49 -7.87
C ARG A 302 -8.79 -8.35 -7.58
N PHE A 303 -9.39 -8.17 -6.40
CA PHE A 303 -10.66 -8.79 -6.07
C PHE A 303 -11.75 -8.43 -7.11
N PRO A 304 -12.57 -9.37 -7.61
CA PRO A 304 -12.70 -10.78 -7.21
C PRO A 304 -12.04 -11.77 -8.19
N GLY A 305 -10.87 -11.47 -8.77
CA GLY A 305 -10.28 -12.32 -9.83
C GLY A 305 -9.96 -13.77 -9.41
N ILE A 306 -9.92 -14.70 -10.38
CA ILE A 306 -9.63 -16.13 -10.14
C ILE A 306 -8.22 -16.47 -9.59
N GLY A 307 -7.27 -15.53 -9.68
CA GLY A 307 -5.87 -15.78 -9.32
C GLY A 307 -5.14 -16.64 -10.36
N ALA A 308 -3.96 -17.17 -10.00
CA ALA A 308 -3.19 -18.07 -10.88
C ALA A 308 -2.45 -19.17 -10.10
N PHE A 309 -2.25 -20.32 -10.74
CA PHE A 309 -1.43 -21.42 -10.21
C PHE A 309 0.05 -21.01 -10.10
N GLN A 310 0.70 -21.36 -8.98
CA GLN A 310 2.04 -20.87 -8.59
C GLN A 310 3.13 -21.96 -8.65
N CYS A 311 2.95 -22.97 -9.50
CA CYS A 311 3.78 -24.19 -9.57
C CYS A 311 4.81 -24.24 -10.70
N TYR A 312 5.20 -23.09 -11.26
CA TYR A 312 6.04 -23.03 -12.47
C TYR A 312 7.54 -22.83 -12.20
N ASP A 313 7.96 -22.91 -10.94
CA ASP A 313 9.37 -23.01 -10.59
C ASP A 313 9.91 -24.40 -10.94
N LYS A 314 11.21 -24.53 -11.18
CA LYS A 314 11.79 -25.81 -11.64
C LYS A 314 11.61 -26.96 -10.64
N TYR A 315 11.46 -26.69 -9.35
CA TYR A 315 11.33 -27.73 -8.32
C TYR A 315 9.90 -28.28 -8.32
N MET A 316 8.90 -27.40 -8.36
CA MET A 316 7.49 -27.76 -8.55
C MET A 316 7.24 -28.48 -9.88
N LEU A 317 7.81 -27.99 -10.99
CA LEU A 317 7.72 -28.68 -12.28
C LEU A 317 8.40 -30.07 -12.26
N SER A 318 9.50 -30.24 -11.52
CA SER A 318 10.14 -31.55 -11.34
C SER A 318 9.27 -32.51 -10.52
N SER A 319 8.57 -32.01 -9.49
CA SER A 319 7.58 -32.77 -8.70
C SER A 319 6.38 -33.20 -9.55
N LEU A 320 5.80 -32.27 -10.33
CA LEU A 320 4.69 -32.55 -11.26
C LEU A 320 5.09 -33.63 -12.27
N LYS A 321 6.30 -33.53 -12.83
CA LYS A 321 6.83 -34.52 -13.76
C LYS A 321 6.95 -35.91 -13.15
N ALA A 322 7.52 -36.01 -11.94
CA ALA A 322 7.64 -37.29 -11.23
C ALA A 322 6.27 -37.91 -10.91
N ALA A 323 5.29 -37.10 -10.50
CA ALA A 323 3.92 -37.55 -10.25
C ALA A 323 3.23 -38.05 -11.53
N ALA A 324 3.47 -37.38 -12.66
CA ALA A 324 2.92 -37.76 -13.96
C ALA A 324 3.54 -39.05 -14.51
N GLU A 325 4.86 -39.23 -14.35
CA GLU A 325 5.55 -40.49 -14.65
C GLU A 325 5.01 -41.64 -13.78
N ALA A 326 4.83 -41.42 -12.48
CA ALA A 326 4.25 -42.41 -11.55
C ALA A 326 2.78 -42.77 -11.87
N ALA A 327 2.01 -41.82 -12.42
CA ALA A 327 0.64 -42.05 -12.89
C ALA A 327 0.57 -42.78 -14.25
N GLY A 328 1.72 -43.10 -14.88
CA GLY A 328 1.77 -43.68 -16.23
C GLY A 328 1.35 -42.70 -17.33
N LYS A 329 1.48 -41.40 -17.07
CA LYS A 329 1.04 -40.27 -17.90
C LYS A 329 2.13 -39.19 -18.05
N PRO A 330 3.34 -39.54 -18.51
CA PRO A 330 4.48 -38.61 -18.57
C PRO A 330 4.18 -37.33 -19.36
N GLU A 331 3.25 -37.35 -20.31
CA GLU A 331 2.79 -36.18 -21.06
C GLU A 331 2.17 -35.08 -20.17
N TRP A 332 1.50 -35.47 -19.08
CA TRP A 332 0.91 -34.55 -18.08
C TRP A 332 1.98 -33.86 -17.21
N GLY A 333 3.21 -34.37 -17.22
CA GLY A 333 4.34 -33.86 -16.44
C GLY A 333 5.10 -32.70 -17.08
N SER A 334 4.65 -32.21 -18.23
CA SER A 334 5.38 -31.25 -19.05
C SER A 334 5.24 -29.80 -18.59
N THR A 335 4.08 -29.41 -18.06
CA THR A 335 3.76 -28.08 -17.52
C THR A 335 2.45 -28.12 -16.72
N GLY A 336 2.21 -27.13 -15.85
CA GLY A 336 0.88 -26.87 -15.30
C GLY A 336 -0.12 -26.34 -16.36
N PRO A 337 -1.43 -26.21 -16.02
CA PRO A 337 -2.47 -25.79 -16.94
C PRO A 337 -2.26 -24.37 -17.50
N THR A 338 -2.06 -24.29 -18.82
CA THR A 338 -1.85 -23.00 -19.53
C THR A 338 -3.14 -22.39 -20.10
N ASP A 339 -4.30 -23.01 -19.84
CA ASP A 339 -5.62 -22.57 -20.30
C ASP A 339 -6.51 -22.05 -19.16
N ALA A 340 -5.88 -21.81 -17.99
CA ALA A 340 -6.45 -21.32 -16.75
C ALA A 340 -6.77 -19.81 -16.72
N GLY A 341 -6.40 -19.06 -17.77
CA GLY A 341 -6.62 -17.62 -17.83
C GLY A 341 -5.61 -16.80 -17.02
N GLU A 342 -5.94 -15.52 -16.82
CA GLU A 342 -5.16 -14.53 -16.06
C GLU A 342 -5.78 -14.26 -14.68
N TYR A 343 -4.98 -13.70 -13.76
CA TYR A 343 -5.36 -13.40 -12.37
C TYR A 343 -6.74 -12.74 -12.21
N ASN A 344 -7.10 -11.85 -13.13
CA ASN A 344 -8.30 -11.01 -13.06
C ASN A 344 -9.46 -11.49 -13.98
N ASN A 345 -9.34 -12.66 -14.61
CA ASN A 345 -10.45 -13.26 -15.34
C ASN A 345 -11.53 -13.77 -14.37
N TRP A 346 -12.71 -14.01 -14.93
CA TRP A 346 -13.80 -14.74 -14.26
C TRP A 346 -13.74 -16.22 -14.65
N PRO A 347 -14.26 -17.16 -13.82
CA PRO A 347 -14.18 -18.59 -14.10
C PRO A 347 -14.74 -18.98 -15.48
N GLU A 348 -15.84 -18.35 -15.89
CA GLU A 348 -16.53 -18.60 -17.16
C GLU A 348 -15.79 -18.04 -18.39
N ASP A 349 -14.85 -17.09 -18.22
CA ASP A 349 -14.01 -16.57 -19.31
C ASP A 349 -12.92 -17.58 -19.74
N THR A 350 -12.61 -18.52 -18.86
CA THR A 350 -11.47 -19.42 -19.01
C THR A 350 -11.85 -20.79 -19.56
N ARG A 351 -10.92 -21.44 -20.26
CA ARG A 351 -11.13 -22.82 -20.73
C ARG A 351 -10.99 -23.82 -19.59
N PHE A 352 -10.08 -23.56 -18.64
CA PHE A 352 -9.88 -24.45 -17.52
C PHE A 352 -11.02 -24.42 -16.50
N PHE A 353 -11.57 -23.26 -16.10
CA PHE A 353 -12.49 -23.16 -14.94
C PHE A 353 -13.98 -23.03 -15.26
N LYS A 354 -14.39 -22.83 -16.52
CA LYS A 354 -15.82 -22.69 -16.88
C LYS A 354 -16.67 -23.88 -16.42
N LYS A 355 -17.94 -23.63 -16.08
CA LYS A 355 -18.86 -24.62 -15.51
C LYS A 355 -19.17 -25.84 -16.40
N ASP A 356 -19.11 -25.69 -17.72
CA ASP A 356 -19.53 -26.70 -18.70
C ASP A 356 -18.34 -27.08 -19.62
N GLY A 357 -17.86 -28.31 -19.48
CA GLY A 357 -16.69 -28.81 -20.22
C GLY A 357 -15.41 -27.99 -19.94
N GLY A 358 -15.22 -27.56 -18.69
CA GLY A 358 -14.00 -26.90 -18.24
C GLY A 358 -12.89 -27.92 -17.93
N GLY A 359 -11.64 -27.56 -18.23
CA GLY A 359 -10.45 -28.39 -17.97
C GLY A 359 -10.34 -28.94 -16.55
N TRP A 360 -10.86 -28.23 -15.54
CA TRP A 360 -10.92 -28.64 -14.14
C TRP A 360 -11.67 -29.97 -13.89
N THR A 361 -12.50 -30.42 -14.83
CA THR A 361 -13.25 -31.71 -14.77
C THR A 361 -12.70 -32.81 -15.66
N CYS A 362 -11.63 -32.55 -16.43
CA CYS A 362 -11.06 -33.59 -17.29
C CYS A 362 -10.03 -34.44 -16.51
N PRO A 363 -9.65 -35.64 -16.98
CA PRO A 363 -8.70 -36.50 -16.26
C PRO A 363 -7.34 -35.83 -15.95
N PHE A 364 -6.88 -34.91 -16.80
CA PHE A 364 -5.68 -34.11 -16.52
C PHE A 364 -5.94 -33.06 -15.42
N GLY A 365 -7.10 -32.40 -15.41
CA GLY A 365 -7.48 -31.45 -14.38
C GLY A 365 -7.63 -32.11 -13.01
N GLU A 366 -8.29 -33.27 -12.95
CA GLU A 366 -8.40 -34.07 -11.72
C GLU A 366 -7.03 -34.50 -11.19
N PHE A 367 -6.14 -34.99 -12.07
CA PHE A 367 -4.75 -35.32 -11.74
C PHE A 367 -3.98 -34.10 -11.21
N PHE A 368 -4.00 -32.99 -11.95
CA PHE A 368 -3.23 -31.79 -11.61
C PHE A 368 -3.70 -31.15 -10.30
N LEU A 369 -5.02 -31.01 -10.11
CA LEU A 369 -5.58 -30.43 -8.88
C LEU A 369 -5.36 -31.35 -7.67
N SER A 370 -5.41 -32.68 -7.87
CA SER A 370 -5.03 -33.63 -6.82
C SER A 370 -3.55 -33.49 -6.45
N TRP A 371 -2.65 -33.41 -7.42
CA TRP A 371 -1.22 -33.19 -7.17
C TRP A 371 -0.96 -31.85 -6.47
N TYR A 372 -1.48 -30.74 -6.99
CA TYR A 372 -1.20 -29.39 -6.50
C TYR A 372 -1.69 -29.17 -5.06
N SER A 373 -2.85 -29.74 -4.72
CA SER A 373 -3.38 -29.73 -3.35
C SER A 373 -2.69 -30.73 -2.42
N GLN A 374 -2.36 -31.94 -2.89
CA GLN A 374 -1.61 -32.92 -2.09
C GLN A 374 -0.21 -32.41 -1.72
N VAL A 375 0.47 -31.75 -2.65
CA VAL A 375 1.80 -31.17 -2.41
C VAL A 375 1.76 -30.07 -1.33
N LEU A 376 0.65 -29.32 -1.22
CA LEU A 376 0.41 -28.35 -0.14
C LEU A 376 0.14 -29.06 1.21
N LEU A 377 -0.62 -30.18 1.20
CA LEU A 377 -0.80 -31.01 2.40
C LEU A 377 0.51 -31.64 2.88
N ASP A 378 1.35 -32.14 1.97
CA ASP A 378 2.65 -32.73 2.31
C ASP A 378 3.60 -31.69 2.93
N HIS A 379 3.57 -30.45 2.43
CA HIS A 379 4.33 -29.32 3.00
C HIS A 379 3.92 -29.06 4.46
N ALA A 380 2.60 -28.94 4.71
CA ALA A 380 2.07 -28.80 6.05
C ALA A 380 2.46 -29.98 6.96
N GLU A 381 2.36 -31.21 6.47
CA GLU A 381 2.65 -32.43 7.23
C GLU A 381 4.13 -32.53 7.63
N ARG A 382 5.07 -32.13 6.75
CA ARG A 382 6.51 -32.01 7.07
C ARG A 382 6.76 -31.01 8.20
N ILE A 383 6.17 -29.82 8.10
CA ILE A 383 6.37 -28.74 9.07
C ILE A 383 5.70 -29.07 10.41
N LEU A 384 4.49 -29.63 10.41
CA LEU A 384 3.77 -30.07 11.62
C LEU A 384 4.45 -31.24 12.31
N SER A 385 5.05 -32.18 11.56
CA SER A 385 5.85 -33.24 12.16
C SER A 385 7.02 -32.67 12.98
N SER A 386 7.72 -31.67 12.44
CA SER A 386 8.74 -30.93 13.18
C SER A 386 8.15 -30.14 14.36
N ALA A 387 7.10 -29.34 14.15
CA ALA A 387 6.51 -28.51 15.20
C ALA A 387 5.99 -29.34 16.38
N LYS A 388 5.26 -30.43 16.10
CA LYS A 388 4.78 -31.39 17.10
C LYS A 388 5.93 -31.98 17.90
N SER A 389 6.98 -32.48 17.23
CA SER A 389 8.17 -33.02 17.91
C SER A 389 8.93 -31.98 18.74
N ILE A 390 8.93 -30.72 18.32
CA ILE A 390 9.64 -29.64 19.03
C ILE A 390 8.88 -29.22 20.29
N PHE A 391 7.58 -28.99 20.20
CA PHE A 391 6.72 -28.47 21.27
C PHE A 391 5.97 -29.57 22.06
N GLU A 392 6.27 -30.84 21.82
CA GLU A 392 5.69 -31.95 22.59
C GLU A 392 5.97 -31.76 24.09
N ASN A 393 4.95 -32.01 24.92
CA ASN A 393 5.00 -31.89 26.37
C ASN A 393 5.33 -30.47 26.92
N THR A 394 5.35 -29.41 26.10
CA THR A 394 5.56 -28.02 26.59
C THR A 394 4.26 -27.29 26.96
N GLY A 395 3.10 -27.97 26.94
CA GLY A 395 1.80 -27.41 27.31
C GLY A 395 1.19 -26.39 26.33
N VAL A 396 1.84 -26.13 25.19
CA VAL A 396 1.30 -25.25 24.14
C VAL A 396 0.48 -26.04 23.13
N LYS A 397 -0.52 -25.39 22.55
CA LYS A 397 -1.23 -25.88 21.37
C LYS A 397 -0.47 -25.49 20.10
N ILE A 398 -0.66 -26.24 19.02
CA ILE A 398 -0.18 -25.86 17.68
C ILE A 398 -1.39 -25.45 16.85
N SER A 399 -1.28 -24.42 16.01
CA SER A 399 -2.33 -24.02 15.08
C SER A 399 -1.79 -23.73 13.68
N VAL A 400 -2.66 -23.83 12.69
CA VAL A 400 -2.37 -23.51 11.29
C VAL A 400 -3.46 -22.60 10.75
N LYS A 401 -3.05 -21.50 10.11
CA LYS A 401 -3.97 -20.52 9.54
C LYS A 401 -4.35 -20.90 8.12
N ILE A 402 -5.65 -20.98 7.87
CA ILE A 402 -6.26 -21.35 6.58
C ILE A 402 -7.07 -20.14 6.08
N ALA A 403 -6.77 -19.69 4.86
CA ALA A 403 -7.38 -18.51 4.25
C ALA A 403 -8.86 -18.73 3.83
N GLY A 404 -9.73 -17.80 4.18
CA GLY A 404 -11.14 -17.73 3.75
C GLY A 404 -11.31 -17.18 2.34
N ILE A 405 -11.21 -18.04 1.34
CA ILE A 405 -11.31 -17.64 -0.07
C ILE A 405 -12.78 -17.69 -0.51
N HIS A 406 -13.51 -16.61 -0.22
CA HIS A 406 -14.97 -16.57 -0.29
C HIS A 406 -15.54 -16.19 -1.66
N TRP A 407 -14.76 -15.61 -2.56
CA TRP A 407 -15.22 -15.14 -3.87
C TRP A 407 -15.28 -16.28 -4.90
N HIS A 408 -16.22 -16.19 -5.84
CA HIS A 408 -16.55 -17.26 -6.79
C HIS A 408 -16.92 -18.64 -6.19
N TYR A 409 -17.08 -18.76 -4.86
CA TYR A 409 -17.56 -19.96 -4.18
C TYR A 409 -18.93 -20.43 -4.71
N GLY A 410 -19.79 -19.52 -5.18
CA GLY A 410 -21.07 -19.87 -5.80
C GLY A 410 -20.97 -20.55 -7.18
N THR A 411 -19.79 -20.66 -7.78
CA THR A 411 -19.58 -21.30 -9.09
C THR A 411 -19.59 -22.83 -9.00
N ARG A 412 -19.16 -23.55 -10.05
CA ARG A 412 -18.94 -25.01 -9.97
C ARG A 412 -17.48 -25.37 -9.65
N SER A 413 -16.56 -24.60 -10.23
CA SER A 413 -15.12 -24.83 -10.17
C SER A 413 -14.46 -24.25 -8.92
N HIS A 414 -15.04 -23.24 -8.28
CA HIS A 414 -14.43 -22.58 -7.10
C HIS A 414 -13.00 -22.10 -7.41
N ALA A 415 -12.81 -21.50 -8.60
CA ALA A 415 -11.48 -21.28 -9.18
C ALA A 415 -10.43 -20.60 -8.26
N PRO A 416 -10.78 -19.58 -7.44
CA PRO A 416 -9.83 -19.00 -6.49
C PRO A 416 -9.32 -19.98 -5.41
N GLU A 417 -10.18 -20.87 -4.93
CA GLU A 417 -9.81 -21.93 -3.98
C GLU A 417 -8.83 -22.89 -4.65
N LEU A 418 -9.13 -23.30 -5.89
CA LEU A 418 -8.26 -24.17 -6.69
C LEU A 418 -6.87 -23.56 -6.93
N THR A 419 -6.79 -22.28 -7.33
CA THR A 419 -5.49 -21.62 -7.59
C THR A 419 -4.67 -21.43 -6.32
N ALA A 420 -5.32 -21.23 -5.18
CA ALA A 420 -4.69 -21.16 -3.86
C ALA A 420 -4.26 -22.54 -3.29
N GLY A 421 -4.70 -23.64 -3.90
CA GLY A 421 -4.32 -25.01 -3.54
C GLY A 421 -5.36 -25.79 -2.76
N TYR A 422 -6.50 -25.18 -2.42
CA TYR A 422 -7.63 -25.91 -1.85
C TYR A 422 -8.42 -26.57 -2.98
N TYR A 423 -8.37 -27.89 -3.09
CA TYR A 423 -9.16 -28.61 -4.10
C TYR A 423 -10.63 -28.74 -3.67
N ASN A 424 -11.25 -27.61 -3.34
CA ASN A 424 -12.68 -27.49 -3.09
C ASN A 424 -13.40 -27.30 -4.43
N THR A 425 -14.54 -27.95 -4.60
CA THR A 425 -15.47 -27.71 -5.71
C THR A 425 -16.88 -27.98 -5.21
N ARG A 426 -17.90 -27.65 -6.01
CA ARG A 426 -19.30 -27.92 -5.65
C ARG A 426 -19.60 -29.35 -5.21
N ASN A 427 -18.81 -30.33 -5.68
CA ASN A 427 -19.01 -31.76 -5.43
C ASN A 427 -17.85 -32.42 -4.66
N ARG A 428 -16.84 -31.67 -4.20
CA ARG A 428 -15.65 -32.21 -3.52
C ARG A 428 -15.24 -31.26 -2.40
N ASP A 429 -15.23 -31.73 -1.16
CA ASP A 429 -14.74 -30.94 -0.03
C ASP A 429 -13.21 -30.80 -0.07
N GLY A 430 -12.73 -29.57 -0.21
CA GLY A 430 -11.31 -29.23 -0.19
C GLY A 430 -10.72 -29.05 1.21
N TYR A 431 -11.56 -28.81 2.22
CA TYR A 431 -11.16 -28.46 3.57
C TYR A 431 -11.11 -29.67 4.52
N LEU A 432 -11.93 -30.70 4.28
CA LEU A 432 -11.92 -31.94 5.05
C LEU A 432 -10.55 -32.66 5.04
N PRO A 433 -9.81 -32.78 3.91
CA PRO A 433 -8.46 -33.34 3.92
C PRO A 433 -7.46 -32.52 4.76
N ILE A 434 -7.61 -31.19 4.76
CA ILE A 434 -6.80 -30.28 5.60
C ILE A 434 -7.14 -30.53 7.08
N ALA A 435 -8.42 -30.56 7.42
CA ALA A 435 -8.89 -30.80 8.79
C ALA A 435 -8.44 -32.17 9.33
N GLN A 436 -8.56 -33.23 8.52
CA GLN A 436 -8.06 -34.58 8.84
C GLN A 436 -6.54 -34.62 8.99
N MET A 437 -5.80 -33.82 8.21
CA MET A 437 -4.35 -33.70 8.35
C MET A 437 -3.98 -33.00 9.68
N LEU A 438 -4.60 -31.87 10.00
CA LEU A 438 -4.38 -31.16 11.28
C LEU A 438 -4.74 -32.02 12.51
N ALA A 439 -5.81 -32.82 12.41
CA ALA A 439 -6.23 -33.75 13.46
C ALA A 439 -5.14 -34.78 13.83
N ARG A 440 -4.40 -35.33 12.84
CA ARG A 440 -3.27 -36.26 13.10
C ARG A 440 -2.16 -35.64 13.96
N TYR A 441 -1.98 -34.33 13.86
CA TYR A 441 -0.98 -33.58 14.61
C TYR A 441 -1.50 -32.97 15.92
N GLY A 442 -2.82 -33.06 16.18
CA GLY A 442 -3.45 -32.38 17.31
C GLY A 442 -3.42 -30.85 17.19
N ALA A 443 -3.33 -30.34 15.95
CA ALA A 443 -3.28 -28.92 15.66
C ALA A 443 -4.70 -28.32 15.61
N ILE A 444 -4.82 -27.02 15.85
CA ILE A 444 -6.04 -26.23 15.67
C ILE A 444 -6.14 -25.77 14.22
N PHE A 445 -7.33 -25.91 13.63
CA PHE A 445 -7.69 -25.28 12.37
C PHE A 445 -8.09 -23.82 12.67
N ASN A 446 -7.31 -22.84 12.25
CA ASN A 446 -7.62 -21.42 12.45
C ASN A 446 -8.06 -20.79 11.11
N PHE A 447 -9.26 -20.22 11.06
CA PHE A 447 -9.90 -19.81 9.80
C PHE A 447 -10.29 -18.32 9.78
N THR A 448 -10.08 -17.65 8.64
CA THR A 448 -10.42 -16.22 8.47
C THR A 448 -11.85 -16.01 7.94
N CYS A 449 -12.24 -14.74 7.71
CA CYS A 449 -13.55 -14.33 7.16
C CYS A 449 -14.77 -14.61 8.06
N ILE A 450 -14.56 -14.83 9.35
CA ILE A 450 -15.62 -15.14 10.33
C ILE A 450 -16.61 -13.99 10.52
N GLU A 451 -16.20 -12.75 10.20
CA GLU A 451 -17.01 -11.54 10.35
C GLU A 451 -17.87 -11.19 9.13
N MET A 452 -17.62 -11.82 7.98
CA MET A 452 -18.23 -11.45 6.71
C MET A 452 -19.64 -12.02 6.54
N ARG A 453 -20.54 -11.20 5.97
CA ARG A 453 -21.89 -11.64 5.55
C ARG A 453 -22.00 -11.69 4.02
N ASP A 454 -22.79 -12.62 3.49
CA ASP A 454 -22.95 -12.85 2.03
C ASP A 454 -23.45 -11.56 1.32
N HIS A 455 -24.33 -10.79 1.97
CA HIS A 455 -24.91 -9.56 1.43
C HIS A 455 -24.01 -8.32 1.50
N GLU A 456 -22.86 -8.40 2.18
CA GLU A 456 -21.83 -7.35 2.17
C GLU A 456 -20.92 -7.44 0.93
N GLN A 457 -21.09 -8.49 0.12
CA GLN A 457 -20.20 -8.83 -0.99
C GLN A 457 -20.79 -8.46 -2.36
N PRO A 458 -19.97 -8.21 -3.40
CA PRO A 458 -20.45 -8.03 -4.76
C PRO A 458 -21.22 -9.27 -5.25
N GLN A 459 -22.48 -9.05 -5.65
CA GLN A 459 -23.42 -10.13 -5.99
C GLN A 459 -23.05 -10.86 -7.29
N ASP A 460 -22.41 -10.14 -8.21
CA ASP A 460 -21.85 -10.67 -9.44
C ASP A 460 -20.70 -11.64 -9.15
N ALA A 461 -19.79 -11.31 -8.21
CA ALA A 461 -18.66 -12.15 -7.82
C ALA A 461 -19.05 -13.54 -7.27
N LEU A 462 -20.32 -13.80 -6.99
CA LEU A 462 -20.85 -15.04 -6.40
C LEU A 462 -20.11 -15.43 -5.10
N CYS A 463 -19.79 -14.43 -4.29
CA CYS A 463 -19.24 -14.63 -2.96
C CYS A 463 -20.20 -15.39 -2.05
N ALA A 464 -19.67 -16.22 -1.16
CA ALA A 464 -20.48 -16.88 -0.13
C ALA A 464 -19.70 -17.17 1.17
N PRO A 465 -19.13 -16.14 1.85
CA PRO A 465 -18.37 -16.33 3.09
C PRO A 465 -19.15 -17.11 4.16
N GLU A 466 -20.47 -16.91 4.30
CA GLU A 466 -21.26 -17.61 5.32
C GLU A 466 -21.40 -19.11 5.03
N LYS A 467 -21.48 -19.46 3.74
CA LYS A 467 -21.52 -20.87 3.30
C LYS A 467 -20.16 -21.55 3.43
N LEU A 468 -19.08 -20.81 3.15
CA LEU A 468 -17.71 -21.26 3.32
C LEU A 468 -17.37 -21.51 4.80
N VAL A 469 -17.68 -20.57 5.70
CA VAL A 469 -17.53 -20.77 7.16
C VAL A 469 -18.35 -21.97 7.64
N ARG A 470 -19.58 -22.15 7.14
CA ARG A 470 -20.37 -23.36 7.43
C ARG A 470 -19.69 -24.64 6.94
N GLN A 471 -19.12 -24.66 5.73
CA GLN A 471 -18.40 -25.82 5.20
C GLN A 471 -17.20 -26.18 6.09
N VAL A 472 -16.35 -25.19 6.41
CA VAL A 472 -15.18 -25.41 7.29
C VAL A 472 -15.59 -25.90 8.67
N ALA A 473 -16.66 -25.36 9.25
CA ALA A 473 -17.19 -25.82 10.53
C ALA A 473 -17.76 -27.26 10.47
N LEU A 474 -18.29 -27.71 9.32
CA LEU A 474 -18.70 -29.10 9.11
C LEU A 474 -17.48 -30.03 8.94
N ALA A 475 -16.51 -29.65 8.11
CA ALA A 475 -15.29 -30.40 7.85
C ALA A 475 -14.44 -30.59 9.13
N THR A 476 -14.32 -29.54 9.94
CA THR A 476 -13.62 -29.60 11.24
C THR A 476 -14.39 -30.43 12.27
N ARG A 477 -15.73 -30.37 12.27
CA ARG A 477 -16.60 -31.23 13.09
C ARG A 477 -16.40 -32.71 12.76
N GLU A 478 -16.35 -33.05 11.47
CA GLU A 478 -16.16 -34.42 10.96
C GLU A 478 -14.76 -34.97 11.23
N ALA A 479 -13.71 -34.14 11.08
CA ALA A 479 -12.33 -34.52 11.37
C ALA A 479 -11.97 -34.48 12.87
N GLU A 480 -12.90 -34.07 13.75
CA GLU A 480 -12.71 -33.86 15.19
C GLU A 480 -11.56 -32.90 15.56
N VAL A 481 -11.27 -31.94 14.68
CA VAL A 481 -10.23 -30.92 14.90
C VAL A 481 -10.84 -29.65 15.50
N PRO A 482 -10.20 -29.00 16.51
CA PRO A 482 -10.68 -27.73 17.03
C PRO A 482 -10.64 -26.62 15.98
N LEU A 483 -11.68 -25.78 15.94
CA LEU A 483 -11.78 -24.62 15.07
C LEU A 483 -11.58 -23.32 15.88
N ALA A 484 -10.65 -22.49 15.44
CA ALA A 484 -10.49 -21.10 15.87
C ALA A 484 -10.81 -20.13 14.72
N GLY A 485 -11.12 -18.88 15.05
CA GLY A 485 -11.56 -17.88 14.07
C GLY A 485 -10.76 -16.57 14.09
N GLU A 486 -10.65 -15.94 12.94
CA GLU A 486 -10.11 -14.58 12.73
C GLU A 486 -11.06 -13.76 11.85
N ASN A 487 -11.20 -12.46 12.10
CA ASN A 487 -11.78 -11.56 11.10
C ASN A 487 -10.75 -11.23 10.02
N ALA A 488 -11.16 -11.22 8.75
CA ALA A 488 -10.26 -10.95 7.63
C ALA A 488 -9.99 -9.46 7.41
N LEU A 489 -10.97 -8.60 7.69
CA LEU A 489 -10.85 -7.14 7.54
C LEU A 489 -11.07 -6.42 8.89
N PRO A 490 -10.43 -5.25 9.12
CA PRO A 490 -10.68 -4.45 10.33
C PRO A 490 -12.13 -3.93 10.38
N ARG A 491 -12.93 -4.42 11.33
CA ARG A 491 -14.36 -4.10 11.49
C ARG A 491 -14.68 -3.70 12.93
N TYR A 492 -15.28 -2.53 13.14
CA TYR A 492 -15.60 -1.97 14.47
C TYR A 492 -17.11 -1.78 14.71
N ASP A 493 -17.92 -2.18 13.74
CA ASP A 493 -19.38 -2.09 13.74
C ASP A 493 -20.05 -3.29 14.43
N GLU A 494 -21.31 -3.12 14.81
CA GLU A 494 -22.08 -4.14 15.52
C GLU A 494 -22.44 -5.34 14.63
N ASN A 495 -22.64 -5.16 13.32
CA ASN A 495 -22.96 -6.25 12.39
C ASN A 495 -21.83 -7.30 12.34
N ALA A 496 -20.58 -6.86 12.23
CA ALA A 496 -19.42 -7.76 12.26
C ALA A 496 -19.31 -8.51 13.60
N HIS A 497 -19.46 -7.81 14.73
CA HIS A 497 -19.43 -8.43 16.06
C HIS A 497 -20.55 -9.47 16.26
N GLU A 498 -21.77 -9.19 15.79
CA GLU A 498 -22.88 -10.14 15.79
C GLU A 498 -22.61 -11.36 14.90
N GLN A 499 -22.04 -11.16 13.71
CA GLN A 499 -21.67 -12.26 12.82
C GLN A 499 -20.65 -13.20 13.48
N ILE A 500 -19.62 -12.62 14.10
CA ILE A 500 -18.61 -13.38 14.85
C ILE A 500 -19.26 -14.15 16.01
N LEU A 501 -20.15 -13.51 16.79
CA LEU A 501 -20.88 -14.16 17.89
C LEU A 501 -21.78 -15.32 17.43
N GLN A 502 -22.40 -15.19 16.26
CA GLN A 502 -23.21 -16.26 15.67
C GLN A 502 -22.32 -17.41 15.20
N ALA A 503 -21.30 -17.11 14.39
CA ALA A 503 -20.38 -18.08 13.82
C ALA A 503 -19.56 -18.82 14.89
N SER A 504 -19.13 -18.12 15.96
CA SER A 504 -18.32 -18.71 17.04
C SER A 504 -19.02 -19.84 17.78
N SER A 505 -20.35 -19.89 17.74
CA SER A 505 -21.12 -20.93 18.42
C SER A 505 -21.34 -22.22 17.63
N LEU A 506 -20.87 -22.28 16.38
CA LEU A 506 -20.90 -23.47 15.50
C LEU A 506 -22.27 -24.19 15.40
N ASN A 507 -23.37 -23.47 15.66
CA ASN A 507 -24.71 -24.03 15.71
C ASN A 507 -25.35 -24.14 14.32
N ILE A 508 -24.86 -25.13 13.58
CA ILE A 508 -25.16 -25.32 12.15
C ILE A 508 -26.52 -25.99 11.90
N ASP A 509 -26.95 -26.87 12.82
CA ASP A 509 -28.11 -27.76 12.63
C ASP A 509 -29.07 -27.77 13.85
N GLY A 510 -28.96 -26.81 14.77
CA GLY A 510 -29.82 -26.70 15.98
C GLY A 510 -29.52 -27.72 17.10
N ASN A 511 -28.50 -28.57 16.91
CA ASN A 511 -28.23 -29.73 17.78
C ASN A 511 -26.84 -29.72 18.45
N SER A 512 -26.15 -28.58 18.46
CA SER A 512 -24.80 -28.45 19.06
C SER A 512 -24.86 -27.84 20.46
N LYS A 513 -25.08 -28.67 21.49
CA LYS A 513 -24.90 -28.23 22.88
C LYS A 513 -23.44 -28.21 23.34
N ASP A 514 -22.53 -28.87 22.61
CA ASP A 514 -21.20 -29.23 23.14
C ASP A 514 -19.99 -28.79 22.28
N ARG A 515 -20.16 -27.95 21.23
CA ARG A 515 -19.03 -27.43 20.42
C ARG A 515 -19.22 -25.96 20.04
N GLU A 516 -18.36 -25.09 20.57
CA GLU A 516 -18.11 -23.71 20.13
C GLU A 516 -16.67 -23.60 19.58
N MET A 517 -16.29 -22.47 18.96
CA MET A 517 -14.90 -22.20 18.57
C MET A 517 -14.00 -22.21 19.81
N CYS A 518 -12.78 -22.74 19.68
CA CYS A 518 -11.86 -22.84 20.83
C CYS A 518 -11.16 -21.51 21.17
N ALA A 519 -11.14 -20.55 20.24
CA ALA A 519 -10.69 -19.18 20.40
C ALA A 519 -11.16 -18.30 19.22
N PHE A 520 -11.21 -16.99 19.43
CA PHE A 520 -11.34 -16.01 18.35
C PHE A 520 -10.26 -14.92 18.48
N THR A 521 -9.59 -14.58 17.38
CA THR A 521 -8.52 -13.58 17.35
C THR A 521 -8.93 -12.37 16.52
N TYR A 522 -9.00 -11.22 17.17
CA TYR A 522 -9.46 -9.98 16.57
C TYR A 522 -8.31 -9.24 15.86
N LEU A 523 -8.48 -8.99 14.56
CA LEU A 523 -7.58 -8.23 13.68
C LEU A 523 -8.02 -6.75 13.65
N ARG A 524 -7.22 -5.78 14.11
CA ARG A 524 -5.91 -5.84 14.80
C ARG A 524 -5.86 -4.72 15.84
N MET A 525 -5.05 -4.87 16.89
CA MET A 525 -4.74 -3.77 17.82
C MET A 525 -4.10 -2.60 17.06
N ASN A 526 -4.79 -1.46 17.05
CA ASN A 526 -4.38 -0.23 16.39
C ASN A 526 -5.06 0.99 17.06
N PRO A 527 -4.74 2.24 16.70
CA PRO A 527 -5.36 3.42 17.31
C PRO A 527 -6.88 3.55 17.11
N HIS A 528 -7.45 2.98 16.04
CA HIS A 528 -8.89 3.01 15.79
C HIS A 528 -9.67 2.11 16.76
N LEU A 529 -9.10 0.98 17.17
CA LEU A 529 -9.69 0.09 18.17
C LEU A 529 -9.91 0.82 19.52
N PHE A 530 -8.96 1.69 19.90
CA PHE A 530 -9.02 2.45 21.16
C PHE A 530 -9.81 3.78 21.07
N GLN A 531 -10.43 4.09 19.92
CA GLN A 531 -11.34 5.24 19.84
C GLN A 531 -12.58 5.01 20.74
N PRO A 532 -13.13 6.04 21.43
CA PRO A 532 -14.07 5.83 22.54
C PRO A 532 -15.32 4.99 22.23
N ASP A 533 -15.88 5.09 21.02
CA ASP A 533 -17.08 4.33 20.63
C ASP A 533 -16.73 2.93 20.10
N ASN A 534 -15.63 2.79 19.34
CA ASN A 534 -15.12 1.48 18.90
C ASN A 534 -14.69 0.64 20.11
N TRP A 535 -14.00 1.23 21.08
CA TRP A 535 -13.61 0.58 22.32
C TRP A 535 -14.82 0.15 23.15
N ARG A 536 -15.87 0.98 23.23
CA ARG A 536 -17.14 0.60 23.90
C ARG A 536 -17.78 -0.62 23.25
N ARG A 537 -17.87 -0.64 21.91
CA ARG A 537 -18.39 -1.79 21.15
C ARG A 537 -17.54 -3.03 21.34
N PHE A 538 -16.22 -2.90 21.24
CA PHE A 538 -15.27 -3.98 21.42
C PHE A 538 -15.34 -4.59 22.83
N VAL A 539 -15.39 -3.78 23.90
CA VAL A 539 -15.60 -4.26 25.27
C VAL A 539 -16.95 -4.98 25.40
N GLY A 540 -18.01 -4.48 24.77
CA GLY A 540 -19.31 -5.16 24.72
C GLY A 540 -19.25 -6.51 24.00
N PHE A 541 -18.53 -6.58 22.88
CA PHE A 541 -18.28 -7.81 22.12
C PHE A 541 -17.47 -8.84 22.92
N VAL A 542 -16.35 -8.43 23.55
CA VAL A 542 -15.52 -9.32 24.38
C VAL A 542 -16.32 -9.89 25.56
N LYS A 543 -17.17 -9.08 26.20
CA LYS A 543 -18.09 -9.57 27.24
C LYS A 543 -19.05 -10.64 26.69
N LYS A 544 -19.74 -10.36 25.58
CA LYS A 544 -20.67 -11.30 24.92
C LYS A 544 -19.99 -12.61 24.48
N MET A 545 -18.73 -12.55 24.03
CA MET A 545 -17.95 -13.74 23.66
C MET A 545 -17.56 -14.58 24.88
N ASN A 546 -17.23 -13.95 26.01
CA ASN A 546 -16.84 -14.63 27.25
C ASN A 546 -18.03 -15.20 28.06
N GLU A 547 -19.26 -14.74 27.79
CA GLU A 547 -20.48 -15.17 28.49
C GLU A 547 -20.97 -16.56 28.05
N VAL A 548 -21.38 -17.37 29.03
CA VAL A 548 -22.08 -18.64 28.76
C VAL A 548 -23.53 -18.34 28.41
N LYS A 549 -24.05 -19.02 27.38
CA LYS A 549 -25.43 -18.84 26.87
C LYS A 549 -26.51 -19.29 27.86
N SER A 550 -26.80 -18.46 28.86
CA SER A 550 -28.00 -18.57 29.71
C SER A 550 -29.18 -17.81 29.09
N PRO A 551 -30.41 -18.37 29.02
CA PRO A 551 -31.53 -17.72 28.33
C PRO A 551 -32.12 -16.45 28.98
N ASP A 552 -31.75 -16.11 30.23
CA ASP A 552 -32.55 -15.24 31.11
C ASP A 552 -31.87 -13.91 31.53
N ARG A 553 -31.06 -13.27 30.67
CA ARG A 553 -30.57 -11.89 30.90
C ARG A 553 -30.99 -10.92 29.81
N CYS A 554 -31.58 -9.80 30.22
CA CYS A 554 -32.02 -8.73 29.32
C CYS A 554 -30.83 -7.95 28.74
N LEU A 555 -30.84 -7.71 27.43
CA LEU A 555 -29.80 -6.96 26.67
C LEU A 555 -29.46 -5.60 27.30
N GLU A 556 -30.46 -4.84 27.74
CA GLU A 556 -30.26 -3.51 28.37
C GLU A 556 -29.39 -3.55 29.62
N GLN A 557 -29.36 -4.68 30.35
CA GLN A 557 -28.58 -4.79 31.57
C GLN A 557 -27.08 -4.96 31.26
N VAL A 558 -26.73 -5.77 30.27
CA VAL A 558 -25.34 -5.96 29.82
C VAL A 558 -24.78 -4.65 29.26
N GLU A 559 -25.60 -3.88 28.53
CA GLU A 559 -25.22 -2.57 27.99
C GLU A 559 -25.03 -1.50 29.09
N ARG A 560 -25.87 -1.48 30.11
CA ARG A 560 -25.66 -0.63 31.30
C ARG A 560 -24.38 -0.99 32.05
N GLU A 561 -24.12 -2.28 32.25
CA GLU A 561 -22.89 -2.77 32.90
C GLU A 561 -21.63 -2.51 32.04
N ALA A 562 -21.74 -2.50 30.71
CA ALA A 562 -20.67 -2.05 29.82
C ALA A 562 -20.44 -0.53 29.87
N GLY A 563 -21.52 0.27 29.86
CA GLY A 563 -21.44 1.74 30.00
C GLY A 563 -20.81 2.17 31.33
N HIS A 564 -21.16 1.49 32.43
CA HIS A 564 -20.55 1.73 33.74
C HIS A 564 -19.06 1.38 33.77
N PHE A 565 -18.67 0.28 33.10
CA PHE A 565 -17.27 -0.15 32.99
C PHE A 565 -16.42 0.84 32.18
N VAL A 566 -16.95 1.39 31.09
CA VAL A 566 -16.28 2.42 30.27
C VAL A 566 -16.03 3.72 31.07
N HIS A 567 -16.87 4.03 32.06
CA HIS A 567 -16.63 5.16 32.96
C HIS A 567 -15.46 4.90 33.92
N VAL A 568 -15.30 3.66 34.39
CA VAL A 568 -14.22 3.23 35.29
C VAL A 568 -12.89 3.00 34.55
N SER A 569 -12.92 2.49 33.32
CA SER A 569 -11.72 2.26 32.50
C SER A 569 -11.21 3.50 31.77
N ARG A 570 -11.90 4.64 31.86
CA ARG A 570 -11.55 5.88 31.13
C ARG A 570 -10.13 6.39 31.41
N PRO A 571 -9.61 6.38 32.66
CA PRO A 571 -8.20 6.74 32.94
C PRO A 571 -7.21 5.76 32.29
N LEU A 572 -7.51 4.46 32.36
CA LEU A 572 -6.69 3.37 31.80
C LEU A 572 -6.63 3.35 30.27
N VAL A 573 -7.48 4.12 29.58
CA VAL A 573 -7.45 4.33 28.12
C VAL A 573 -6.75 5.66 27.76
N GLN A 574 -6.71 6.62 28.68
CA GLN A 574 -5.88 7.82 28.54
C GLN A 574 -4.40 7.51 28.79
N GLU A 575 -4.05 6.64 29.74
CA GLU A 575 -2.67 6.21 29.99
C GLU A 575 -1.95 5.68 28.73
N PRO A 576 -2.46 4.76 27.89
CA PRO A 576 -1.76 4.36 26.67
C PRO A 576 -1.56 5.50 25.67
N ALA A 577 -2.53 6.41 25.55
CA ALA A 577 -2.41 7.58 24.68
C ALA A 577 -1.37 8.59 25.19
N VAL A 578 -1.28 8.78 26.51
CA VAL A 578 -0.33 9.71 27.17
C VAL A 578 1.06 9.07 27.32
N ALA A 579 1.15 7.79 27.65
CA ALA A 579 2.41 7.06 27.78
C ALA A 579 3.09 6.83 26.42
N HIS A 580 2.36 6.88 25.30
CA HIS A 580 2.92 7.05 23.95
C HIS A 580 3.74 8.36 23.86
N VAL A 581 3.23 9.45 24.45
CA VAL A 581 3.85 10.78 24.44
C VAL A 581 5.01 10.85 25.45
N GLU A 582 4.82 10.39 26.68
CA GLU A 582 5.87 10.44 27.70
C GLU A 582 7.09 9.53 27.43
N GLN A 583 6.97 8.53 26.54
CA GLN A 583 8.13 7.68 26.23
C GLN A 583 9.10 8.36 25.27
N LEU A 584 8.61 9.22 24.39
CA LEU A 584 9.47 10.13 23.63
C LEU A 584 10.34 10.93 24.62
N THR A 585 9.74 11.45 25.69
CA THR A 585 10.44 12.22 26.74
C THR A 585 11.51 11.40 27.47
N ALA A 586 11.18 10.19 27.94
CA ALA A 586 12.12 9.37 28.69
C ALA A 586 13.35 8.95 27.84
N SER A 587 13.14 8.66 26.55
CA SER A 587 14.25 8.31 25.63
C SER A 587 15.21 9.48 25.38
N ILE A 588 14.75 10.72 25.54
CA ILE A 588 15.61 11.93 25.47
C ILE A 588 16.50 12.03 26.72
N GLN A 589 16.01 11.62 27.90
CA GLN A 589 16.77 11.70 29.15
C GLN A 589 17.84 10.61 29.32
N ASP A 590 17.60 9.36 28.90
CA ASP A 590 18.65 8.32 28.96
C ASP A 590 19.86 8.67 28.07
N THR A 591 19.60 9.24 26.90
CA THR A 591 20.63 9.78 25.99
C THR A 591 21.50 10.86 26.66
N ALA A 592 20.92 11.63 27.59
CA ALA A 592 21.65 12.65 28.34
C ALA A 592 22.58 12.04 29.40
N ASN A 593 22.15 10.98 30.10
CA ASN A 593 22.93 10.37 31.19
C ASN A 593 24.17 9.59 30.71
N THR A 594 24.16 9.06 29.48
CA THR A 594 25.33 8.38 28.88
C THR A 594 26.39 9.35 28.34
N THR A 595 26.10 10.65 28.27
CA THR A 595 26.94 11.64 27.60
C THR A 595 27.84 12.37 28.59
N ARG A 596 29.17 12.39 28.35
CA ARG A 596 30.16 13.06 29.23
C ARG A 596 30.14 14.60 29.17
N ASP A 597 29.27 15.19 28.35
CA ASP A 597 29.16 16.65 28.17
C ASP A 597 28.22 17.26 29.22
N ARG A 598 28.77 18.11 30.09
CA ARG A 598 28.03 18.84 31.13
C ARG A 598 26.96 19.77 30.57
N THR A 599 27.06 20.20 29.32
CA THR A 599 26.13 21.15 28.68
C THR A 599 24.86 20.44 28.22
N ALA A 600 24.99 19.24 27.64
CA ALA A 600 23.87 18.40 27.24
C ALA A 600 23.04 17.93 28.44
N VAL A 601 23.69 17.59 29.56
CA VAL A 601 23.02 17.19 30.81
C VAL A 601 22.13 18.29 31.39
N VAL A 602 22.52 19.57 31.24
CA VAL A 602 21.72 20.72 31.73
C VAL A 602 20.51 20.96 30.83
N ALA A 603 20.66 20.91 29.50
CA ALA A 603 19.55 21.09 28.57
C ALA A 603 18.48 19.98 28.69
N CYS A 604 18.90 18.71 28.78
CA CYS A 604 17.97 17.59 28.91
C CYS A 604 17.30 17.51 30.29
N ARG A 605 17.92 18.06 31.35
CA ARG A 605 17.25 18.22 32.66
C ARG A 605 16.19 19.31 32.62
N ALA A 606 16.41 20.43 31.94
CA ALA A 606 15.41 21.48 31.81
C ALA A 606 14.13 20.98 31.09
N PHE A 607 14.30 20.24 29.99
CA PHE A 607 13.20 19.67 29.21
C PHE A 607 12.37 18.63 30.00
N ALA A 608 13.00 17.94 30.95
CA ALA A 608 12.36 16.97 31.84
C ALA A 608 11.52 17.65 32.94
N THR A 609 11.97 18.79 33.47
CA THR A 609 11.20 19.53 34.49
C THR A 609 9.90 20.06 33.90
N GLU A 610 9.95 20.67 32.70
CA GLU A 610 8.76 21.17 31.99
C GLU A 610 7.72 20.07 31.65
N THR A 611 8.13 18.80 31.58
CA THR A 611 7.20 17.68 31.37
C THR A 611 6.68 17.05 32.66
N MET A 612 7.37 17.17 33.80
CA MET A 612 6.84 16.75 35.10
C MET A 612 5.88 17.79 35.71
N ASP A 613 6.11 19.09 35.45
CA ASP A 613 5.23 20.18 35.91
C ASP A 613 3.80 20.12 35.32
N LEU A 614 3.57 19.28 34.29
CA LEU A 614 2.25 19.01 33.70
C LEU A 614 1.48 17.87 34.39
N VAL A 615 2.09 17.15 35.35
CA VAL A 615 1.50 15.95 35.99
C VAL A 615 1.15 16.19 37.47
N SER A 616 1.64 17.28 38.08
CA SER A 616 1.38 17.62 39.48
C SER A 616 0.45 18.83 39.65
N PHE A 617 -0.85 18.61 39.55
CA PHE A 617 -1.85 19.51 40.13
C PHE A 617 -3.05 18.70 40.63
N ASP A 618 -3.23 18.66 41.94
CA ASP A 618 -4.35 18.00 42.60
C ASP A 618 -5.03 18.96 43.60
N GLU A 619 -6.32 18.71 43.84
CA GLU A 619 -7.17 19.22 44.93
C GLU A 619 -6.96 20.66 45.47
N THR A 620 -7.85 21.60 45.10
CA THR A 620 -9.02 22.01 45.94
C THR A 620 -9.75 23.27 45.43
N THR A 621 -11.06 23.33 45.74
CA THR A 621 -11.93 24.54 45.81
C THR A 621 -11.98 25.52 44.61
N GLU A 622 -12.97 25.32 43.73
CA GLU A 622 -14.19 26.16 43.72
C GLU A 622 -15.32 25.45 42.93
N GLN A 623 -16.27 24.85 43.66
CA GLN A 623 -17.56 24.47 43.10
C GLN A 623 -18.49 25.69 43.02
N GLU A 624 -19.54 25.59 42.20
CA GLU A 624 -20.69 26.50 42.14
C GLU A 624 -20.50 27.88 41.46
N LYS A 625 -20.22 27.93 40.15
CA LYS A 625 -20.79 28.97 39.25
C LYS A 625 -20.72 28.78 37.72
N THR A 626 -20.79 27.55 37.19
CA THR A 626 -20.94 27.38 35.71
C THR A 626 -21.81 26.20 35.26
N TYR A 627 -22.90 25.90 35.98
CA TYR A 627 -23.98 25.06 35.45
C TYR A 627 -24.82 25.81 34.42
N LYS A 628 -24.23 26.18 33.28
CA LYS A 628 -24.89 26.58 32.01
C LYS A 628 -23.89 26.97 30.89
N GLU A 629 -22.96 26.08 30.56
CA GLU A 629 -22.42 26.07 29.19
C GLU A 629 -22.30 24.63 28.71
N VAL A 630 -23.09 24.31 27.68
CA VAL A 630 -23.10 22.99 27.04
C VAL A 630 -21.78 22.84 26.29
N ASN A 631 -21.10 21.72 26.51
CA ASN A 631 -19.91 21.32 25.74
C ASN A 631 -20.24 21.21 24.25
N THR A 632 -20.14 22.34 23.56
CA THR A 632 -20.15 22.41 22.10
C THR A 632 -18.73 22.14 21.64
N VAL A 633 -18.53 21.01 20.98
CA VAL A 633 -17.31 20.80 20.19
C VAL A 633 -17.27 21.92 19.16
N LYS A 634 -16.27 22.81 19.25
CA LYS A 634 -16.04 23.81 18.20
C LYS A 634 -15.57 23.09 16.94
N GLU A 635 -16.52 22.77 16.07
CA GLU A 635 -16.27 22.48 14.66
C GLU A 635 -15.34 23.56 14.11
N LYS A 636 -14.12 23.18 13.70
CA LYS A 636 -13.20 24.06 13.00
C LYS A 636 -13.63 24.15 11.53
N GLY A 637 -13.66 25.37 10.98
CA GLY A 637 -13.93 25.56 9.56
C GLY A 637 -12.75 25.22 8.65
N VAL A 638 -12.83 25.65 7.39
CA VAL A 638 -11.88 25.27 6.34
C VAL A 638 -10.57 26.07 6.52
N PRO A 639 -9.44 25.41 6.81
CA PRO A 639 -8.17 26.11 7.05
C PRO A 639 -7.63 26.70 5.75
N VAL A 640 -7.26 27.99 5.82
CA VAL A 640 -6.63 28.70 4.69
C VAL A 640 -5.12 28.62 4.79
N TYR A 641 -4.50 28.22 3.68
CA TYR A 641 -3.06 28.32 3.41
C TYR A 641 -2.84 29.40 2.35
N VAL A 642 -1.65 30.01 2.29
CA VAL A 642 -1.28 30.95 1.22
C VAL A 642 -0.04 30.46 0.50
N MET A 643 -0.10 30.39 -0.83
CA MET A 643 1.06 29.99 -1.64
C MET A 643 2.12 31.09 -1.62
N MET A 644 3.36 30.73 -1.34
CA MET A 644 4.51 31.63 -1.33
C MET A 644 4.89 32.10 -2.75
N PRO A 645 5.70 33.17 -2.90
CA PRO A 645 6.36 33.49 -4.17
C PRO A 645 7.12 32.28 -4.74
N LEU A 646 7.07 32.08 -6.07
CA LEU A 646 7.80 30.99 -6.75
C LEU A 646 9.31 31.08 -6.51
N ASP A 647 9.81 32.32 -6.39
CA ASP A 647 11.21 32.70 -6.17
C ASP A 647 11.57 32.88 -4.69
N SER A 648 10.79 32.31 -3.76
CA SER A 648 11.06 32.41 -2.30
C SER A 648 12.44 31.91 -1.89
N VAL A 649 13.03 31.00 -2.68
CA VAL A 649 14.42 30.57 -2.57
C VAL A 649 15.14 30.94 -3.87
N THR A 650 16.27 31.65 -3.74
CA THR A 650 17.08 32.11 -4.89
C THR A 650 17.87 30.96 -5.52
N THR A 651 18.45 31.20 -6.70
CA THR A 651 19.41 30.29 -7.35
C THR A 651 20.67 30.00 -6.51
N GLY A 652 20.98 30.84 -5.52
CA GLY A 652 22.01 30.60 -4.51
C GLY A 652 21.59 29.69 -3.35
N ASN A 653 20.35 29.19 -3.37
CA ASN A 653 19.72 28.44 -2.29
C ASN A 653 19.68 29.23 -0.96
N THR A 654 19.19 30.47 -1.03
CA THR A 654 18.99 31.38 0.11
C THR A 654 17.59 32.02 0.02
N VAL A 655 17.01 32.44 1.15
CA VAL A 655 15.67 33.07 1.16
C VAL A 655 15.70 34.42 0.45
N ASN A 656 14.83 34.60 -0.55
CA ASN A 656 14.66 35.89 -1.22
C ASN A 656 13.86 36.86 -0.33
N GLY A 657 14.25 38.14 -0.32
CA GLY A 657 13.56 39.19 0.46
C GLY A 657 13.39 38.84 1.95
N ARG A 658 14.45 38.35 2.62
CA ARG A 658 14.38 37.79 4.00
C ARG A 658 13.57 38.64 5.00
N LYS A 659 13.68 39.97 4.97
CA LYS A 659 12.96 40.85 5.92
C LYS A 659 11.49 40.96 5.57
N GLU A 660 11.21 41.12 4.28
CA GLU A 660 9.91 41.25 3.67
C GLU A 660 9.12 39.96 3.86
N MET A 661 9.73 38.81 3.54
CA MET A 661 9.23 37.45 3.79
C MET A 661 8.86 37.25 5.27
N ASN A 662 9.73 37.64 6.20
CA ASN A 662 9.43 37.52 7.63
C ASN A 662 8.22 38.36 8.06
N ALA A 663 8.11 39.59 7.56
CA ALA A 663 6.98 40.47 7.84
C ALA A 663 5.68 39.95 7.22
N SER A 664 5.73 39.41 6.00
CA SER A 664 4.59 38.78 5.33
C SER A 664 4.09 37.54 6.09
N LEU A 665 4.97 36.65 6.55
CA LEU A 665 4.59 35.51 7.38
C LEU A 665 3.91 35.93 8.70
N GLN A 666 4.46 36.94 9.38
CA GLN A 666 3.85 37.50 10.58
C GLN A 666 2.46 38.10 10.31
N ALA A 667 2.30 38.81 9.19
CA ALA A 667 1.02 39.37 8.77
C ALA A 667 -0.01 38.27 8.45
N LEU A 668 0.37 37.23 7.71
CA LEU A 668 -0.50 36.08 7.42
C LEU A 668 -0.97 35.40 8.71
N LYS A 669 -0.07 35.13 9.67
CA LYS A 669 -0.48 34.55 10.96
C LYS A 669 -1.46 35.46 11.70
N SER A 670 -1.22 36.76 11.69
CA SER A 670 -2.08 37.77 12.32
C SER A 670 -3.47 37.87 11.65
N ALA A 671 -3.60 37.48 10.39
CA ALA A 671 -4.86 37.38 9.66
C ALA A 671 -5.68 36.12 9.96
N GLY A 672 -5.14 35.17 10.76
CA GLY A 672 -5.81 33.90 11.06
C GLY A 672 -5.58 32.80 10.02
N VAL A 673 -4.54 32.93 9.19
CA VAL A 673 -4.09 31.90 8.24
C VAL A 673 -3.46 30.73 9.01
N GLU A 674 -3.79 29.50 8.62
CA GLU A 674 -3.27 28.28 9.26
C GLU A 674 -1.80 28.06 8.88
N GLY A 675 -1.49 28.26 7.59
CA GLY A 675 -0.16 27.98 7.05
C GLY A 675 0.15 28.56 5.68
N VAL A 676 1.21 28.04 5.08
CA VAL A 676 1.75 28.46 3.78
C VAL A 676 2.05 27.26 2.90
N MET A 677 1.89 27.41 1.59
CA MET A 677 2.34 26.42 0.60
C MET A 677 3.64 26.88 -0.04
N MET A 678 4.63 25.99 -0.13
CA MET A 678 6.01 26.31 -0.50
C MET A 678 6.56 25.34 -1.56
N ASP A 679 6.96 25.87 -2.72
CA ASP A 679 7.63 25.11 -3.78
C ASP A 679 9.05 24.70 -3.40
N VAL A 680 9.29 23.38 -3.28
CA VAL A 680 10.61 22.79 -3.06
C VAL A 680 11.18 22.33 -4.39
N TRP A 681 11.88 23.25 -5.07
CA TRP A 681 12.37 23.10 -6.43
C TRP A 681 13.50 22.07 -6.54
N TRP A 682 13.26 21.00 -7.30
CA TRP A 682 14.27 19.98 -7.58
C TRP A 682 15.55 20.60 -8.19
N GLY A 683 15.38 21.51 -9.16
CA GLY A 683 16.48 22.19 -9.83
C GLY A 683 17.26 23.21 -9.00
N LEU A 684 16.77 23.65 -7.84
CA LEU A 684 17.54 24.49 -6.91
C LEU A 684 18.28 23.67 -5.84
N VAL A 685 17.74 22.50 -5.51
CA VAL A 685 18.24 21.65 -4.43
C VAL A 685 19.27 20.63 -4.94
N GLU A 686 18.94 19.84 -5.98
CA GLU A 686 19.86 18.83 -6.58
C GLU A 686 20.57 19.41 -7.83
N ARG A 687 20.80 20.73 -7.86
CA ARG A 687 21.11 21.52 -9.07
C ARG A 687 22.26 20.95 -9.91
N ASP A 688 23.41 20.73 -9.29
CA ASP A 688 24.69 20.57 -10.00
C ASP A 688 25.14 19.12 -10.17
N THR A 689 24.73 18.20 -9.28
CA THR A 689 25.23 16.82 -9.26
C THR A 689 24.19 15.86 -8.67
N PRO A 690 23.97 14.69 -9.28
CA PRO A 690 23.12 13.62 -8.72
C PRO A 690 23.42 13.32 -7.25
N GLY A 691 22.38 13.26 -6.42
CA GLY A 691 22.46 12.91 -4.99
C GLY A 691 23.08 13.97 -4.08
N VAL A 692 23.42 15.16 -4.60
CA VAL A 692 23.99 16.27 -3.80
C VAL A 692 22.92 17.33 -3.59
N TYR A 693 22.31 17.34 -2.41
CA TYR A 693 21.17 18.18 -2.07
C TYR A 693 21.59 19.41 -1.24
N ASN A 694 21.24 20.61 -1.70
CA ASN A 694 21.36 21.85 -0.94
C ASN A 694 20.00 22.27 -0.37
N TRP A 695 19.87 22.27 0.96
CA TRP A 695 18.64 22.59 1.68
C TRP A 695 18.68 23.96 2.38
N GLY A 696 19.72 24.78 2.18
CA GLY A 696 19.98 25.98 2.98
C GLY A 696 18.82 26.97 3.06
N GLY A 697 18.33 27.45 1.91
CA GLY A 697 17.24 28.41 1.83
C GLY A 697 15.92 27.84 2.34
N TYR A 698 15.66 26.57 2.07
CA TYR A 698 14.47 25.86 2.56
C TYR A 698 14.49 25.66 4.08
N THR A 699 15.65 25.36 4.66
CA THR A 699 15.82 25.24 6.11
C THR A 699 15.54 26.57 6.80
N GLU A 700 16.07 27.67 6.27
CA GLU A 700 15.77 29.00 6.79
C GLU A 700 14.28 29.35 6.66
N LEU A 701 13.65 29.08 5.52
CA LEU A 701 12.25 29.43 5.26
C LEU A 701 11.27 28.62 6.14
N LEU A 702 11.58 27.35 6.40
CA LEU A 702 10.83 26.49 7.33
C LEU A 702 10.97 26.97 8.78
N GLU A 703 12.17 27.34 9.23
CA GLU A 703 12.39 27.93 10.55
C GLU A 703 11.79 29.35 10.69
N MET A 704 11.59 30.08 9.58
CA MET A 704 10.78 31.30 9.56
C MET A 704 9.29 31.00 9.77
N ALA A 705 8.71 30.03 9.04
CA ALA A 705 7.31 29.64 9.21
C ALA A 705 7.01 29.13 10.64
N LYS A 706 7.88 28.26 11.16
CA LYS A 706 7.82 27.71 12.52
C LYS A 706 7.84 28.79 13.61
N ARG A 707 8.72 29.80 13.50
CA ARG A 707 8.80 30.91 14.47
C ARG A 707 7.53 31.75 14.54
N HIS A 708 6.76 31.82 13.45
CA HIS A 708 5.44 32.47 13.43
C HIS A 708 4.28 31.49 13.70
N GLY A 709 4.56 30.21 14.03
CA GLY A 709 3.54 29.20 14.28
C GLY A 709 2.65 28.90 13.07
N LEU A 710 3.18 29.06 11.85
CA LEU A 710 2.50 28.70 10.60
C LEU A 710 2.80 27.25 10.24
N LYS A 711 1.79 26.53 9.78
CA LYS A 711 1.96 25.20 9.16
C LYS A 711 2.45 25.33 7.72
N VAL A 712 3.06 24.27 7.19
CA VAL A 712 3.66 24.26 5.84
C VAL A 712 3.17 23.06 5.04
N GLN A 713 2.67 23.34 3.85
CA GLN A 713 2.46 22.36 2.79
C GLN A 713 3.65 22.46 1.82
N ALA A 714 4.52 21.45 1.81
CA ALA A 714 5.72 21.45 0.98
C ALA A 714 5.43 20.76 -0.36
N VAL A 715 5.60 21.49 -1.47
CA VAL A 715 5.40 20.95 -2.83
C VAL A 715 6.71 20.37 -3.33
N MET A 716 6.73 19.09 -3.70
CA MET A 716 7.89 18.44 -4.32
C MET A 716 7.91 18.80 -5.81
N SER A 717 8.49 19.95 -6.13
CA SER A 717 8.41 20.57 -7.46
C SER A 717 9.49 20.00 -8.38
N PHE A 718 9.18 18.84 -8.98
CA PHE A 718 10.02 18.13 -9.97
C PHE A 718 9.95 18.70 -11.40
N HIS A 719 9.22 19.79 -11.59
CA HIS A 719 9.01 20.49 -12.86
C HIS A 719 9.85 21.77 -12.95
N GLN A 720 9.99 22.34 -14.15
CA GLN A 720 10.56 23.67 -14.36
C GLN A 720 9.49 24.77 -14.17
N CYS A 721 9.87 25.91 -13.62
CA CYS A 721 9.07 27.14 -13.60
C CYS A 721 9.48 28.08 -14.74
N GLY A 722 8.53 28.81 -15.33
CA GLY A 722 8.77 29.89 -16.31
C GLY A 722 8.10 29.71 -17.67
N GLY A 723 7.06 28.86 -17.77
CA GLY A 723 6.39 28.49 -19.01
C GLY A 723 4.86 28.44 -18.95
N ASN A 724 4.26 28.52 -17.75
CA ASN A 724 2.81 28.46 -17.53
C ASN A 724 2.21 29.85 -17.21
N VAL A 725 0.88 29.89 -17.23
CA VAL A 725 0.06 31.01 -16.76
C VAL A 725 0.50 31.44 -15.35
N GLY A 726 0.91 32.69 -15.18
CA GLY A 726 1.22 33.26 -13.87
C GLY A 726 2.62 32.95 -13.31
N ASP A 727 3.50 32.30 -14.07
CA ASP A 727 4.90 32.14 -13.68
C ASP A 727 5.62 33.51 -13.63
N SER A 728 6.15 33.87 -12.46
CA SER A 728 6.86 35.15 -12.23
C SER A 728 8.39 35.03 -12.22
N CYS A 729 8.93 33.82 -12.35
CA CYS A 729 10.36 33.54 -12.38
C CYS A 729 10.67 32.33 -13.25
N THR A 730 11.96 32.05 -13.46
CA THR A 730 12.41 30.85 -14.16
C THR A 730 13.24 29.98 -13.22
N VAL A 731 12.82 28.73 -13.03
CA VAL A 731 13.57 27.71 -12.28
C VAL A 731 13.70 26.48 -13.18
N PRO A 732 14.90 26.16 -13.70
CA PRO A 732 15.06 25.02 -14.60
C PRO A 732 14.97 23.69 -13.83
N LEU A 733 14.83 22.58 -14.56
CA LEU A 733 15.20 21.26 -14.05
C LEU A 733 16.69 21.24 -13.62
N PRO A 734 17.14 20.27 -12.78
CA PRO A 734 18.55 20.17 -12.42
C PRO A 734 19.45 20.15 -13.66
N LYS A 735 20.60 20.83 -13.59
CA LYS A 735 21.50 21.00 -14.73
C LYS A 735 21.90 19.66 -15.33
N TRP A 736 22.18 18.68 -14.47
CA TRP A 736 22.57 17.33 -14.89
C TRP A 736 21.42 16.52 -15.53
N VAL A 737 20.15 16.89 -15.29
CA VAL A 737 18.97 16.32 -15.99
C VAL A 737 18.86 16.97 -17.37
N ALA A 738 18.96 18.29 -17.45
CA ALA A 738 18.98 19.02 -18.73
C ALA A 738 20.13 18.52 -19.64
N GLU A 739 21.30 18.19 -19.08
CA GLU A 739 22.39 17.52 -19.80
C GLU A 739 22.00 16.17 -20.41
N GLU A 740 21.22 15.32 -19.73
CA GLU A 740 20.73 14.06 -20.31
C GLU A 740 19.64 14.32 -21.37
N VAL A 741 18.72 15.27 -21.13
CA VAL A 741 17.70 15.67 -22.11
C VAL A 741 18.32 16.31 -23.36
N HIS A 742 19.51 16.92 -23.26
CA HIS A 742 20.26 17.38 -24.44
C HIS A 742 20.90 16.23 -25.24
N LYS A 743 21.25 15.11 -24.59
CA LYS A 743 21.76 13.90 -25.29
C LYS A 743 20.64 13.09 -25.91
N ASP A 744 19.56 12.88 -25.15
CA ASP A 744 18.34 12.25 -25.61
C ASP A 744 17.16 13.19 -25.43
N GLN A 745 16.80 13.84 -26.53
CA GLN A 745 15.74 14.83 -26.56
C GLN A 745 14.33 14.22 -26.47
N ASP A 746 14.18 12.91 -26.62
CA ASP A 746 12.88 12.23 -26.42
C ASP A 746 12.58 11.98 -24.94
N LEU A 747 13.49 12.38 -24.04
CA LEU A 747 13.18 12.54 -22.61
C LEU A 747 12.24 13.73 -22.34
N ALA A 748 12.03 14.61 -23.32
CA ALA A 748 11.06 15.70 -23.28
C ALA A 748 9.74 15.26 -23.94
N TYR A 749 8.61 15.68 -23.36
CA TYR A 749 7.29 15.51 -23.97
C TYR A 749 7.27 16.12 -25.38
N THR A 750 6.69 15.42 -26.36
CA THR A 750 6.73 15.82 -27.77
C THR A 750 5.34 15.76 -28.40
N ASP A 751 5.00 16.76 -29.21
CA ASP A 751 3.74 16.85 -29.95
C ASP A 751 3.84 16.33 -31.41
N GLN A 752 2.71 16.31 -32.12
CA GLN A 752 2.63 15.72 -33.47
C GLN A 752 3.47 16.42 -34.56
N TRP A 753 3.98 17.64 -34.31
CA TRP A 753 4.89 18.35 -35.22
C TRP A 753 6.34 18.30 -34.73
N GLY A 754 6.64 17.51 -33.68
CA GLY A 754 7.97 17.38 -33.11
C GLY A 754 8.37 18.56 -32.21
N ARG A 755 7.44 19.42 -31.79
CA ARG A 755 7.75 20.44 -30.77
C ARG A 755 7.88 19.77 -29.42
N ARG A 756 8.91 20.16 -28.66
CA ARG A 756 9.28 19.56 -27.38
C ARG A 756 8.98 20.49 -26.22
N ASN A 757 8.42 19.94 -25.14
CA ASN A 757 8.25 20.61 -23.87
C ASN A 757 9.23 20.02 -22.84
N TYR A 758 10.10 20.90 -22.31
CA TYR A 758 11.21 20.56 -21.40
C TYR A 758 10.88 20.73 -19.92
N GLU A 759 9.62 21.04 -19.59
CA GLU A 759 9.20 21.36 -18.22
C GLU A 759 9.23 20.16 -17.28
N TYR A 760 8.99 18.96 -17.81
CA TYR A 760 8.94 17.72 -17.06
C TYR A 760 9.47 16.58 -17.93
N VAL A 761 10.08 15.57 -17.32
CA VAL A 761 10.58 14.39 -18.04
C VAL A 761 9.39 13.56 -18.52
N SER A 762 9.40 13.09 -19.76
CA SER A 762 8.28 12.30 -20.31
C SER A 762 8.02 11.04 -19.48
N LEU A 763 6.78 10.83 -19.05
CA LEU A 763 6.37 9.67 -18.23
C LEU A 763 6.58 8.32 -18.95
N GLY A 764 6.78 8.33 -20.27
CA GLY A 764 7.24 7.15 -21.02
C GLY A 764 8.60 6.62 -20.53
N CYS A 765 9.37 7.42 -19.81
CA CYS A 765 10.69 7.08 -19.28
C CYS A 765 10.70 6.59 -17.82
N ASP A 766 9.56 6.63 -17.10
CA ASP A 766 9.50 6.49 -15.64
C ASP A 766 10.20 5.27 -15.04
N SER A 767 10.20 4.15 -15.78
CA SER A 767 10.80 2.87 -15.38
C SER A 767 12.11 2.55 -16.11
N ILE A 768 12.66 3.49 -16.89
CA ILE A 768 13.86 3.30 -17.73
C ILE A 768 15.01 4.12 -17.13
N PRO A 769 16.23 3.54 -16.95
CA PRO A 769 17.34 4.19 -16.22
C PRO A 769 18.09 5.26 -17.04
N VAL A 770 17.36 6.21 -17.63
CA VAL A 770 17.85 7.24 -18.56
C VAL A 770 18.58 8.41 -17.89
N LEU A 771 18.42 8.61 -16.58
CA LEU A 771 18.98 9.74 -15.84
C LEU A 771 20.26 9.33 -15.10
N LYS A 772 21.38 9.29 -15.85
CA LYS A 772 22.71 8.86 -15.36
C LYS A 772 22.67 7.48 -14.66
N GLY A 773 21.88 6.55 -15.20
CA GLY A 773 21.72 5.18 -14.67
C GLY A 773 20.58 5.00 -13.66
N ARG A 774 19.82 6.05 -13.35
CA ARG A 774 18.59 6.01 -12.53
C ARG A 774 17.35 6.28 -13.38
N THR A 775 16.19 5.81 -12.97
CA THR A 775 14.91 6.19 -13.60
C THR A 775 14.41 7.54 -13.06
N PRO A 776 13.51 8.27 -13.77
CA PRO A 776 12.88 9.48 -13.25
C PRO A 776 12.22 9.28 -11.88
N VAL A 777 11.41 8.22 -11.73
CA VAL A 777 10.76 7.88 -10.46
C VAL A 777 11.77 7.58 -9.35
N GLN A 778 12.91 6.94 -9.65
CA GLN A 778 13.98 6.75 -8.67
C GLN A 778 14.57 8.09 -8.21
N CYS A 779 14.84 9.03 -9.13
CA CYS A 779 15.33 10.37 -8.78
C CYS A 779 14.33 11.13 -7.89
N TYR A 780 13.04 11.08 -8.21
CA TYR A 780 11.98 11.68 -7.38
C TYR A 780 11.89 11.03 -5.99
N SER A 781 12.04 9.70 -5.93
CA SER A 781 12.07 8.92 -4.69
C SER A 781 13.28 9.28 -3.81
N ASP A 782 14.47 9.40 -4.39
CA ASP A 782 15.70 9.82 -3.71
C ASP A 782 15.58 11.24 -3.15
N PHE A 783 15.02 12.16 -3.95
CA PHE A 783 14.74 13.53 -3.52
C PHE A 783 13.80 13.60 -2.31
N MET A 784 12.69 12.85 -2.35
CA MET A 784 11.73 12.78 -1.24
C MET A 784 12.36 12.18 0.02
N ARG A 785 13.20 11.14 -0.10
CA ARG A 785 13.98 10.59 1.02
C ARG A 785 14.92 11.64 1.62
N ALA A 786 15.67 12.34 0.77
CA ALA A 786 16.60 13.38 1.21
C ALA A 786 15.88 14.55 1.90
N PHE A 787 14.72 14.97 1.39
CA PHE A 787 13.86 15.97 2.03
C PHE A 787 13.40 15.49 3.41
N ARG A 788 12.84 14.27 3.48
CA ARG A 788 12.37 13.65 4.73
C ARG A 788 13.49 13.58 5.76
N ASP A 789 14.66 13.07 5.38
CA ASP A 789 15.75 12.80 6.31
C ASP A 789 16.36 14.10 6.86
N ASN A 790 16.41 15.16 6.04
CA ASN A 790 16.84 16.50 6.44
C ASN A 790 15.81 17.18 7.38
N PHE A 791 14.51 17.09 7.04
CA PHE A 791 13.44 17.82 7.74
C PHE A 791 12.60 16.98 8.71
N LYS A 792 13.02 15.75 9.03
CA LYS A 792 12.29 14.81 9.92
C LYS A 792 11.82 15.40 11.26
N HIS A 793 12.54 16.40 11.76
CA HIS A 793 12.26 17.09 13.02
C HIS A 793 11.14 18.15 12.90
N LEU A 794 10.64 18.40 11.69
CA LEU A 794 9.53 19.32 11.37
C LEU A 794 8.31 18.59 10.79
N LEU A 795 8.45 17.33 10.34
CA LEU A 795 7.35 16.53 9.78
C LEU A 795 6.31 16.20 10.86
N GLY A 796 5.03 16.34 10.52
CA GLY A 796 3.91 16.09 11.43
C GLY A 796 3.63 17.24 12.42
N ASP A 797 4.56 18.19 12.58
CA ASP A 797 4.33 19.45 13.27
C ASP A 797 4.31 20.64 12.30
N THR A 798 5.46 21.20 11.95
CA THR A 798 5.55 22.42 11.14
C THR A 798 5.20 22.11 9.68
N ILE A 799 5.77 21.04 9.12
CA ILE A 799 5.39 20.50 7.81
C ILE A 799 4.25 19.50 8.06
N VAL A 800 3.07 19.79 7.52
CA VAL A 800 1.84 18.99 7.74
C VAL A 800 1.39 18.25 6.49
N GLU A 801 1.91 18.61 5.33
CA GLU A 801 1.52 18.04 4.04
C GLU A 801 2.70 18.05 3.06
N ILE A 802 2.79 16.98 2.28
CA ILE A 802 3.66 16.89 1.10
C ILE A 802 2.75 16.83 -0.12
N GLN A 803 2.72 17.91 -0.91
CA GLN A 803 2.09 17.89 -2.22
C GLN A 803 3.11 17.36 -3.23
N VAL A 804 2.78 16.30 -3.95
CA VAL A 804 3.74 15.62 -4.83
C VAL A 804 3.50 16.05 -6.27
N GLY A 805 4.50 16.69 -6.89
CA GLY A 805 4.41 17.15 -8.27
C GLY A 805 4.46 15.99 -9.29
N MET A 806 3.51 15.94 -10.22
CA MET A 806 3.36 14.80 -11.17
C MET A 806 3.23 15.24 -12.63
N GLY A 807 3.85 16.36 -12.98
CA GLY A 807 3.76 16.95 -14.30
C GLY A 807 4.03 18.45 -14.30
N PRO A 808 3.66 19.17 -15.38
CA PRO A 808 3.84 20.60 -15.54
C PRO A 808 3.03 21.38 -14.48
N ALA A 809 3.57 22.51 -14.01
CA ALA A 809 3.09 23.27 -12.84
C ALA A 809 2.92 22.41 -11.55
N GLY A 810 3.53 21.22 -11.50
CA GLY A 810 3.33 20.22 -10.46
C GLY A 810 2.00 19.45 -10.56
N GLU A 811 1.18 19.76 -11.56
CA GLU A 811 -0.15 19.19 -11.75
C GLU A 811 -0.06 17.82 -12.43
N LEU A 812 -0.92 16.87 -12.03
CA LEU A 812 -1.04 15.58 -12.70
C LEU A 812 -1.72 15.74 -14.05
N ARG A 813 -0.96 16.09 -15.10
CA ARG A 813 -1.43 16.22 -16.48
C ARG A 813 -0.27 16.14 -17.48
N TYR A 814 -0.59 16.05 -18.76
CA TYR A 814 0.38 16.33 -19.82
C TYR A 814 0.54 17.85 -20.06
N PRO A 815 1.69 18.32 -20.60
CA PRO A 815 1.91 19.72 -20.94
C PRO A 815 1.22 20.13 -22.25
N SER A 816 -0.11 19.99 -22.31
CA SER A 816 -0.90 20.16 -23.54
C SER A 816 -1.23 21.61 -23.92
N TYR A 817 -1.05 22.59 -23.03
CA TYR A 817 -1.39 24.01 -23.25
C TYR A 817 -0.28 25.01 -22.80
N PRO A 818 0.97 24.89 -23.25
CA PRO A 818 2.03 25.82 -22.87
C PRO A 818 1.81 27.22 -23.47
N GLU A 819 1.69 28.25 -22.64
CA GLU A 819 1.56 29.65 -23.10
C GLU A 819 2.88 30.22 -23.64
N GLN A 820 4.01 29.61 -23.32
CA GLN A 820 5.33 30.11 -23.69
C GLN A 820 5.44 30.39 -25.21
N ASN A 821 5.94 31.59 -25.53
CA ASN A 821 6.06 32.12 -26.89
C ASN A 821 4.74 32.20 -27.68
N GLY A 822 3.58 32.13 -27.00
CA GLY A 822 2.25 32.15 -27.61
C GLY A 822 1.89 30.86 -28.33
N THR A 823 2.51 29.73 -27.96
CA THR A 823 2.28 28.40 -28.55
C THR A 823 0.82 27.98 -28.42
N TRP A 824 0.29 28.05 -27.19
CA TRP A 824 -1.13 27.98 -26.88
C TRP A 824 -1.64 29.35 -26.40
N ARG A 825 -2.93 29.60 -26.61
CA ARG A 825 -3.69 30.74 -26.09
C ARG A 825 -5.09 30.26 -25.72
N PHE A 826 -5.62 30.78 -24.62
CA PHE A 826 -7.01 30.57 -24.26
C PHE A 826 -7.97 31.02 -25.39
N PRO A 827 -9.02 30.22 -25.75
CA PRO A 827 -9.46 28.96 -25.16
C PRO A 827 -9.08 27.72 -26.01
N GLY A 828 -7.89 27.65 -26.62
CA GLY A 828 -7.52 26.58 -27.56
C GLY A 828 -7.58 25.15 -26.98
N ILE A 829 -7.72 24.14 -27.84
CA ILE A 829 -7.80 22.71 -27.45
C ILE A 829 -6.51 22.10 -26.90
N GLY A 830 -5.35 22.75 -27.08
CA GLY A 830 -4.06 22.15 -26.74
C GLY A 830 -3.61 21.06 -27.72
N ALA A 831 -2.61 20.26 -27.35
CA ALA A 831 -2.14 19.14 -28.18
C ALA A 831 -1.73 17.92 -27.34
N PHE A 832 -1.93 16.71 -27.90
CA PHE A 832 -1.44 15.46 -27.31
C PHE A 832 0.11 15.42 -27.29
N GLN A 833 0.67 14.98 -26.17
CA GLN A 833 2.10 15.04 -25.86
C GLN A 833 2.75 13.64 -25.85
N CYS A 834 2.38 12.79 -26.80
CA CYS A 834 2.75 11.36 -26.82
C CYS A 834 3.68 10.95 -27.96
N TYR A 835 4.32 11.90 -28.65
CA TYR A 835 5.07 11.67 -29.89
C TYR A 835 6.58 11.48 -29.68
N ASP A 836 7.04 11.44 -28.43
CA ASP A 836 8.40 11.00 -28.11
C ASP A 836 8.52 9.48 -28.29
N LYS A 837 9.74 8.97 -28.52
CA LYS A 837 9.94 7.55 -28.85
C LYS A 837 9.49 6.59 -27.74
N TYR A 838 9.49 7.02 -26.49
CA TYR A 838 9.16 6.16 -25.34
C TYR A 838 7.64 6.02 -25.21
N MET A 839 6.90 7.13 -25.33
CA MET A 839 5.45 7.16 -25.42
C MET A 839 4.94 6.41 -26.65
N LEU A 840 5.55 6.62 -27.83
CA LEU A 840 5.20 5.87 -29.04
C LEU A 840 5.48 4.36 -28.91
N SER A 841 6.55 3.96 -28.23
CA SER A 841 6.84 2.55 -27.95
C SER A 841 5.79 1.93 -27.01
N SER A 842 5.33 2.66 -26.00
CA SER A 842 4.23 2.22 -25.12
C SER A 842 2.91 2.08 -25.88
N LEU A 843 2.53 3.08 -26.68
CA LEU A 843 1.34 3.05 -27.54
C LEU A 843 1.37 1.85 -28.50
N LYS A 844 2.54 1.56 -29.08
CA LYS A 844 2.73 0.40 -29.95
C LYS A 844 2.49 -0.92 -29.22
N ALA A 845 3.09 -1.10 -28.04
CA ALA A 845 2.90 -2.30 -27.22
C ALA A 845 1.44 -2.49 -26.80
N ALA A 846 0.76 -1.42 -26.38
CA ALA A 846 -0.67 -1.44 -26.04
C ALA A 846 -1.55 -1.84 -27.24
N ALA A 847 -1.23 -1.36 -28.45
CA ALA A 847 -1.97 -1.70 -29.66
C ALA A 847 -1.71 -3.13 -30.14
N GLU A 848 -0.50 -3.65 -29.95
CA GLU A 848 -0.16 -5.06 -30.18
C GLU A 848 -0.92 -5.97 -29.20
N ALA A 849 -0.95 -5.64 -27.90
CA ALA A 849 -1.73 -6.35 -26.88
C ALA A 849 -3.25 -6.34 -27.15
N ALA A 850 -3.79 -5.23 -27.64
CA ALA A 850 -5.20 -5.12 -28.04
C ALA A 850 -5.55 -5.89 -29.34
N GLY A 851 -4.58 -6.55 -29.99
CA GLY A 851 -4.77 -7.22 -31.29
C GLY A 851 -5.02 -6.26 -32.45
N LYS A 852 -4.60 -4.99 -32.31
CA LYS A 852 -4.81 -3.89 -33.28
C LYS A 852 -3.50 -3.17 -33.62
N PRO A 853 -2.43 -3.86 -34.07
CA PRO A 853 -1.08 -3.27 -34.20
C PRO A 853 -1.00 -2.00 -35.06
N LYS A 854 -1.94 -1.79 -36.01
CA LYS A 854 -2.02 -0.54 -36.79
C LYS A 854 -2.36 0.70 -35.95
N TRP A 855 -3.10 0.55 -34.85
CA TRP A 855 -3.42 1.64 -33.91
C TRP A 855 -2.19 2.11 -33.13
N GLY A 856 -1.12 1.32 -33.10
CA GLY A 856 0.14 1.61 -32.43
C GLY A 856 1.16 2.37 -33.27
N SER A 857 0.77 2.84 -34.46
CA SER A 857 1.71 3.42 -35.43
C SER A 857 2.05 4.89 -35.15
N THR A 858 1.15 5.65 -34.52
CA THR A 858 1.27 7.05 -34.14
C THR A 858 0.08 7.45 -33.27
N GLY A 859 0.18 8.55 -32.51
CA GLY A 859 -1.00 9.20 -31.93
C GLY A 859 -1.92 9.84 -32.99
N PRO A 860 -3.10 10.39 -32.59
CA PRO A 860 -4.08 10.97 -33.51
C PRO A 860 -3.55 12.18 -34.29
N THR A 861 -3.32 12.00 -35.59
CA THR A 861 -2.80 13.04 -36.51
C THR A 861 -3.88 14.01 -37.01
N ASP A 862 -5.13 13.85 -36.58
CA ASP A 862 -6.28 14.65 -37.01
C ASP A 862 -6.87 15.50 -35.86
N ALA A 863 -6.10 15.61 -34.77
CA ALA A 863 -6.40 16.36 -33.54
C ALA A 863 -6.32 17.88 -33.66
N GLY A 864 -5.82 18.43 -34.76
CA GLY A 864 -5.63 19.88 -34.95
C GLY A 864 -4.48 20.46 -34.12
N GLU A 865 -4.34 21.79 -34.16
CA GLU A 865 -3.32 22.59 -33.48
C GLU A 865 -3.81 23.15 -32.12
N TYR A 866 -2.86 23.54 -31.25
CA TYR A 866 -3.11 24.08 -29.91
C TYR A 866 -4.25 25.11 -29.84
N ASN A 867 -4.37 25.97 -30.85
CA ASN A 867 -5.30 27.11 -30.89
C ASN A 867 -6.55 26.84 -31.74
N ASN A 868 -6.72 25.64 -32.30
CA ASN A 868 -7.98 25.26 -32.94
C ASN A 868 -9.09 25.12 -31.90
N TRP A 869 -10.33 25.20 -32.38
CA TRP A 869 -11.52 24.87 -31.62
C TRP A 869 -11.90 23.41 -31.90
N PRO A 870 -12.63 22.72 -30.99
CA PRO A 870 -12.98 21.31 -31.17
C PRO A 870 -13.68 21.04 -32.51
N GLN A 871 -14.46 21.99 -33.00
CA GLN A 871 -15.24 21.89 -34.23
C GLN A 871 -14.40 21.96 -35.52
N ASP A 872 -13.22 22.58 -35.46
CA ASP A 872 -12.30 22.73 -36.60
C ASP A 872 -11.58 21.43 -36.93
N THR A 873 -11.51 20.52 -35.95
CA THR A 873 -10.70 19.30 -35.99
C THR A 873 -11.53 18.09 -36.40
N ARG A 874 -10.91 17.11 -37.06
CA ARG A 874 -11.61 15.85 -37.35
C ARG A 874 -11.65 14.94 -36.13
N PHE A 875 -10.65 15.03 -35.23
CA PHE A 875 -10.64 14.21 -34.03
C PHE A 875 -11.69 14.65 -33.00
N PHE A 876 -11.84 15.95 -32.66
CA PHE A 876 -12.65 16.40 -31.52
C PHE A 876 -14.04 16.93 -31.84
N ARG A 877 -14.41 17.11 -33.12
CA ARG A 877 -15.70 17.69 -33.52
C ARG A 877 -16.90 16.91 -32.98
N LYS A 878 -18.00 17.64 -32.78
CA LYS A 878 -19.27 17.14 -32.19
C LYS A 878 -19.91 15.96 -32.92
N GLU A 879 -19.85 15.95 -34.26
CA GLU A 879 -20.51 14.95 -35.11
C GLU A 879 -19.45 14.22 -35.96
N GLY A 880 -19.39 12.89 -35.85
CA GLY A 880 -18.39 12.08 -36.56
C GLY A 880 -16.94 12.46 -36.23
N GLY A 881 -16.67 12.76 -34.96
CA GLY A 881 -15.32 13.02 -34.44
C GLY A 881 -14.55 11.73 -34.16
N GLY A 882 -13.25 11.72 -34.44
CA GLY A 882 -12.36 10.59 -34.13
C GLY A 882 -12.37 10.14 -32.66
N TRP A 883 -12.67 11.06 -31.73
CA TRP A 883 -12.76 10.81 -30.28
C TRP A 883 -13.81 9.77 -29.86
N THR A 884 -14.88 9.56 -30.65
CA THR A 884 -15.89 8.50 -30.44
C THR A 884 -15.70 7.29 -31.35
N SER A 885 -14.57 7.16 -32.03
CA SER A 885 -14.26 5.97 -32.83
C SER A 885 -13.62 4.89 -31.95
N PRO A 886 -13.67 3.60 -32.33
CA PRO A 886 -12.98 2.55 -31.59
C PRO A 886 -11.47 2.80 -31.41
N TYR A 887 -10.84 3.53 -32.34
CA TYR A 887 -9.45 3.98 -32.20
C TYR A 887 -9.32 5.12 -31.18
N GLY A 888 -10.25 6.08 -31.18
CA GLY A 888 -10.29 7.17 -30.22
C GLY A 888 -10.50 6.67 -28.79
N GLU A 889 -11.42 5.73 -28.58
CA GLU A 889 -11.66 5.08 -27.29
C GLU A 889 -10.42 4.33 -26.79
N PHE A 890 -9.77 3.55 -27.66
CA PHE A 890 -8.49 2.89 -27.35
C PHE A 890 -7.39 3.90 -26.99
N PHE A 891 -7.17 4.91 -27.82
CA PHE A 891 -6.08 5.88 -27.63
C PHE A 891 -6.28 6.72 -26.37
N LEU A 892 -7.49 7.25 -26.15
CA LEU A 892 -7.80 8.06 -24.97
C LEU A 892 -7.77 7.21 -23.69
N SER A 893 -8.16 5.93 -23.76
CA SER A 893 -7.97 4.99 -22.66
C SER A 893 -6.49 4.81 -22.35
N TRP A 894 -5.64 4.48 -23.34
CA TRP A 894 -4.20 4.32 -23.15
C TRP A 894 -3.55 5.58 -22.58
N TYR A 895 -3.80 6.74 -23.19
CA TYR A 895 -3.17 8.01 -22.83
C TYR A 895 -3.54 8.45 -21.41
N SER A 896 -4.78 8.19 -20.97
CA SER A 896 -5.23 8.46 -19.60
C SER A 896 -4.68 7.45 -18.59
N HIS A 897 -4.62 6.15 -18.93
CA HIS A 897 -4.00 5.14 -18.06
C HIS A 897 -2.50 5.38 -17.86
N MET A 898 -1.75 5.79 -18.89
CA MET A 898 -0.34 6.17 -18.76
C MET A 898 -0.11 7.28 -17.72
N LEU A 899 -1.04 8.23 -17.60
CA LEU A 899 -1.02 9.29 -16.59
C LEU A 899 -1.40 8.78 -15.19
N LEU A 900 -2.37 7.87 -15.09
CA LEU A 900 -2.71 7.21 -13.82
C LEU A 900 -1.56 6.34 -13.31
N ASP A 901 -0.94 5.53 -14.16
CA ASP A 901 0.21 4.68 -13.81
C ASP A 901 1.42 5.52 -13.36
N HIS A 902 1.63 6.70 -13.97
CA HIS A 902 2.63 7.67 -13.53
C HIS A 902 2.36 8.12 -12.08
N ALA A 903 1.12 8.52 -11.79
CA ALA A 903 0.71 8.89 -10.44
C ALA A 903 0.87 7.75 -9.44
N GLU A 904 0.44 6.52 -9.78
CA GLU A 904 0.54 5.36 -8.89
C GLU A 904 2.00 5.03 -8.53
N ARG A 905 2.91 5.09 -9.50
CA ARG A 905 4.34 4.79 -9.28
C ARG A 905 5.02 5.84 -8.39
N ILE A 906 4.64 7.12 -8.52
CA ILE A 906 5.14 8.20 -7.66
C ILE A 906 4.48 8.16 -6.28
N LEU A 907 3.16 7.94 -6.17
CA LEU A 907 2.44 7.87 -4.90
C LEU A 907 2.84 6.66 -4.06
N SER A 908 3.10 5.50 -4.70
CA SER A 908 3.68 4.34 -4.02
C SER A 908 5.00 4.71 -3.33
N SER A 909 5.86 5.46 -4.03
CA SER A 909 7.12 5.96 -3.48
C SER A 909 6.90 6.98 -2.37
N ALA A 910 6.03 7.98 -2.58
CA ALA A 910 5.75 9.03 -1.60
C ALA A 910 5.14 8.46 -0.31
N LYS A 911 4.16 7.55 -0.42
CA LYS A 911 3.58 6.83 0.71
C LYS A 911 4.66 6.08 1.48
N ALA A 912 5.42 5.21 0.83
CA ALA A 912 6.50 4.45 1.48
C ALA A 912 7.59 5.32 2.13
N ILE A 913 7.76 6.57 1.71
CA ILE A 913 8.74 7.50 2.28
C ILE A 913 8.18 8.24 3.50
N PHE A 914 6.95 8.76 3.42
CA PHE A 914 6.34 9.66 4.40
C PHE A 914 5.30 9.00 5.32
N GLU A 915 4.99 7.72 5.12
CA GLU A 915 4.17 6.94 6.05
C GLU A 915 4.78 6.97 7.46
N ASN A 916 3.91 7.07 8.47
CA ASN A 916 4.26 7.28 9.88
C ASN A 916 4.99 8.59 10.23
N THR A 917 5.25 9.54 9.30
CA THR A 917 5.83 10.86 9.65
C THR A 917 4.79 11.93 10.01
N GLY A 918 3.52 11.58 10.14
CA GLY A 918 2.42 12.48 10.53
C GLY A 918 2.01 13.52 9.48
N VAL A 919 2.62 13.52 8.29
CA VAL A 919 2.23 14.40 7.17
C VAL A 919 1.16 13.74 6.31
N LYS A 920 0.31 14.57 5.70
CA LYS A 920 -0.61 14.12 4.64
C LYS A 920 0.10 14.16 3.29
N ILE A 921 -0.37 13.36 2.33
CA ILE A 921 0.06 13.44 0.93
C ILE A 921 -1.05 14.08 0.12
N SER A 922 -0.73 14.96 -0.82
CA SER A 922 -1.70 15.55 -1.75
C SER A 922 -1.19 15.57 -3.19
N VAL A 923 -2.12 15.63 -4.14
CA VAL A 923 -1.82 15.74 -5.58
C VAL A 923 -2.65 16.87 -6.16
N LYS A 924 -2.01 17.72 -6.96
CA LYS A 924 -2.65 18.85 -7.63
C LYS A 924 -3.24 18.43 -8.96
N ILE A 925 -4.53 18.71 -9.17
CA ILE A 925 -5.30 18.38 -10.36
C ILE A 925 -5.79 19.68 -11.00
N ALA A 926 -5.48 19.87 -12.29
CA ALA A 926 -5.78 21.09 -13.02
C ALA A 926 -7.28 21.26 -13.35
N GLY A 927 -7.83 22.44 -13.06
CA GLY A 927 -9.19 22.86 -13.38
C GLY A 927 -9.35 23.36 -14.82
N ILE A 928 -9.41 22.44 -15.78
CA ILE A 928 -9.47 22.74 -17.21
C ILE A 928 -10.92 23.03 -17.62
N HIS A 929 -11.34 24.29 -17.42
CA HIS A 929 -12.75 24.69 -17.47
C HIS A 929 -13.28 25.13 -18.86
N TRP A 930 -12.40 25.41 -19.82
CA TRP A 930 -12.80 25.88 -21.16
C TRP A 930 -13.15 24.73 -22.10
N HIS A 931 -14.05 24.99 -23.06
CA HIS A 931 -14.67 23.97 -23.91
C HIS A 931 -15.35 22.78 -23.18
N TYR A 932 -15.50 22.83 -21.86
CA TYR A 932 -16.27 21.86 -21.06
C TYR A 932 -17.74 21.79 -21.51
N GLY A 933 -18.30 22.87 -22.06
CA GLY A 933 -19.65 22.86 -22.66
C GLY A 933 -19.78 22.08 -23.98
N THR A 934 -18.69 21.54 -24.54
CA THR A 934 -18.71 20.74 -25.77
C THR A 934 -19.08 19.27 -25.50
N ARG A 935 -19.04 18.38 -26.50
CA ARG A 935 -19.22 16.93 -26.26
C ARG A 935 -17.91 16.23 -25.89
N SER A 936 -16.81 16.66 -26.51
CA SER A 936 -15.50 16.03 -26.44
C SER A 936 -14.65 16.54 -25.28
N HIS A 937 -14.90 17.74 -24.75
CA HIS A 937 -14.08 18.35 -23.69
C HIS A 937 -12.58 18.37 -24.08
N ALA A 938 -12.29 18.70 -25.34
CA ALA A 938 -10.97 18.46 -25.95
C ALA A 938 -9.73 18.91 -25.13
N PRO A 939 -9.72 20.06 -24.41
CA PRO A 939 -8.60 20.43 -23.53
C PRO A 939 -8.33 19.43 -22.39
N GLU A 940 -9.38 18.83 -21.82
CA GLU A 940 -9.25 17.79 -20.79
C GLU A 940 -8.62 16.53 -21.40
N LEU A 941 -9.10 16.13 -22.59
CA LEU A 941 -8.56 14.98 -23.32
C LEU A 941 -7.08 15.14 -23.67
N THR A 942 -6.65 16.32 -24.16
CA THR A 942 -5.23 16.55 -24.49
C THR A 942 -4.34 16.59 -23.26
N ALA A 943 -4.88 17.05 -22.12
CA ALA A 943 -4.22 17.02 -20.81
C ALA A 943 -4.17 15.63 -20.15
N GLY A 944 -4.88 14.63 -20.69
CA GLY A 944 -4.88 13.23 -20.21
C GLY A 944 -6.06 12.84 -19.33
N TYR A 945 -6.95 13.78 -19.02
CA TYR A 945 -8.22 13.47 -18.37
C TYR A 945 -9.17 12.97 -19.44
N TYR A 946 -9.51 11.68 -19.44
CA TYR A 946 -10.49 11.13 -20.39
C TYR A 946 -11.93 11.48 -19.94
N ASN A 947 -12.17 12.76 -19.67
CA ASN A 947 -13.47 13.35 -19.38
C ASN A 947 -14.19 13.64 -20.70
N THR A 948 -15.46 13.31 -20.78
CA THR A 948 -16.34 13.72 -21.88
C THR A 948 -17.74 13.93 -21.32
N ARG A 949 -18.65 14.49 -22.11
CA ARG A 949 -20.05 14.70 -21.69
C ARG A 949 -20.75 13.46 -21.14
N ASN A 950 -20.30 12.25 -21.52
CA ASN A 950 -20.89 10.97 -21.13
C ASN A 950 -19.93 10.05 -20.35
N ARG A 951 -18.72 10.51 -19.98
CA ARG A 951 -17.71 9.71 -19.27
C ARG A 951 -16.99 10.58 -18.26
N ASP A 952 -17.05 10.22 -16.98
CA ASP A 952 -16.31 10.92 -15.94
C ASP A 952 -14.80 10.61 -16.02
N GLY A 953 -14.00 11.66 -16.25
CA GLY A 953 -12.53 11.56 -16.28
C GLY A 953 -11.86 11.73 -14.91
N TYR A 954 -12.57 12.30 -13.92
CA TYR A 954 -12.03 12.62 -12.60
C TYR A 954 -12.27 11.51 -11.57
N LEU A 955 -13.34 10.72 -11.70
CA LEU A 955 -13.62 9.60 -10.82
C LEU A 955 -12.47 8.56 -10.79
N PRO A 956 -11.86 8.14 -11.92
CA PRO A 956 -10.68 7.26 -11.89
C PRO A 956 -9.47 7.88 -11.17
N ILE A 957 -9.29 9.20 -11.27
CA ILE A 957 -8.22 9.93 -10.55
C ILE A 957 -8.53 9.93 -9.04
N ALA A 958 -9.77 10.24 -8.66
CA ALA A 958 -10.20 10.24 -7.27
C ALA A 958 -10.08 8.85 -6.61
N GLN A 959 -10.51 7.79 -7.31
CA GLN A 959 -10.35 6.40 -6.88
C GLN A 959 -8.87 5.99 -6.78
N MET A 960 -8.01 6.53 -7.64
CA MET A 960 -6.56 6.30 -7.58
C MET A 960 -5.95 6.99 -6.34
N LEU A 961 -6.26 8.26 -6.08
CA LEU A 961 -5.78 8.96 -4.89
C LEU A 961 -6.28 8.32 -3.58
N ALA A 962 -7.51 7.80 -3.56
CA ALA A 962 -8.07 7.09 -2.42
C ALA A 962 -7.23 5.87 -1.99
N ARG A 963 -6.72 5.07 -2.95
CA ARG A 963 -5.84 3.90 -2.66
C ARG A 963 -4.57 4.28 -1.87
N TYR A 964 -4.07 5.50 -2.06
CA TYR A 964 -2.87 5.99 -1.39
C TYR A 964 -3.16 6.87 -0.16
N GLY A 965 -4.44 7.11 0.17
CA GLY A 965 -4.82 8.04 1.23
C GLY A 965 -4.45 9.50 0.94
N ALA A 966 -4.29 9.85 -0.35
CA ALA A 966 -3.87 11.17 -0.77
C ALA A 966 -5.06 12.14 -0.87
N ILE A 967 -4.82 13.43 -0.67
CA ILE A 967 -5.80 14.50 -0.86
C ILE A 967 -5.85 14.90 -2.34
N PHE A 968 -7.06 15.02 -2.88
CA PHE A 968 -7.33 15.62 -4.18
C PHE A 968 -7.32 17.15 -4.04
N ASN A 969 -6.28 17.84 -4.51
CA ASN A 969 -6.25 19.32 -4.51
C ASN A 969 -6.62 19.84 -5.90
N PHE A 970 -7.73 20.58 -6.02
CA PHE A 970 -8.27 21.03 -7.31
C PHE A 970 -8.21 22.54 -7.49
N THR A 971 -7.78 22.99 -8.66
CA THR A 971 -7.70 24.43 -9.01
C THR A 971 -9.03 24.99 -9.56
N CYS A 972 -9.05 26.28 -9.92
CA CYS A 972 -10.19 27.01 -10.49
C CYS A 972 -11.45 27.15 -9.60
N ILE A 973 -11.32 26.93 -8.29
CA ILE A 973 -12.43 27.01 -7.31
C ILE A 973 -13.11 28.38 -7.25
N GLU A 974 -12.40 29.44 -7.64
CA GLU A 974 -12.87 30.83 -7.61
C GLU A 974 -13.68 31.25 -8.83
N MET A 975 -13.69 30.44 -9.89
CA MET A 975 -14.24 30.84 -11.18
C MET A 975 -15.77 30.65 -11.26
N ARG A 976 -16.44 31.61 -11.91
CA ARG A 976 -17.89 31.66 -12.15
C ARG A 976 -18.19 31.53 -13.64
N ASP A 977 -19.24 30.79 -14.04
CA ASP A 977 -19.57 30.55 -15.46
C ASP A 977 -19.82 31.86 -16.23
N HIS A 978 -20.43 32.87 -15.57
CA HIS A 978 -20.80 34.14 -16.19
C HIS A 978 -19.65 35.17 -16.32
N GLU A 979 -18.50 34.92 -15.69
CA GLU A 979 -17.29 35.75 -15.88
C GLU A 979 -16.48 35.30 -17.11
N GLN A 980 -16.88 34.21 -17.77
CA GLN A 980 -16.15 33.58 -18.86
C GLN A 980 -16.65 34.02 -20.24
N PRO A 981 -15.80 34.03 -21.29
CA PRO A 981 -16.23 34.23 -22.67
C PRO A 981 -17.24 33.16 -23.10
N GLN A 982 -18.41 33.59 -23.59
CA GLN A 982 -19.52 32.70 -23.96
C GLN A 982 -19.12 31.73 -25.09
N ASP A 983 -18.26 32.19 -25.99
CA ASP A 983 -17.78 31.48 -27.17
C ASP A 983 -16.76 30.39 -26.80
N ALA A 984 -15.96 30.58 -25.75
CA ALA A 984 -15.11 29.56 -25.15
C ALA A 984 -15.87 28.34 -24.57
N LEU A 985 -17.19 28.47 -24.35
CA LEU A 985 -18.04 27.41 -23.76
C LEU A 985 -17.50 26.88 -22.42
N CYS A 986 -16.99 27.79 -21.58
CA CYS A 986 -16.53 27.46 -20.23
C CYS A 986 -17.67 27.00 -19.32
N ALA A 987 -17.37 26.14 -18.34
CA ALA A 987 -18.28 25.85 -17.24
C ALA A 987 -17.56 25.46 -15.93
N PRO A 988 -16.69 26.32 -15.37
CA PRO A 988 -15.95 26.04 -14.13
C PRO A 988 -16.86 25.59 -12.97
N GLU A 989 -18.06 26.16 -12.83
CA GLU A 989 -18.96 25.81 -11.71
C GLU A 989 -19.49 24.37 -11.84
N LYS A 990 -19.72 23.92 -13.09
CA LYS A 990 -20.13 22.54 -13.39
C LYS A 990 -18.97 21.56 -13.23
N LEU A 991 -17.76 21.98 -13.56
CA LEU A 991 -16.54 21.20 -13.40
C LEU A 991 -16.20 21.00 -11.90
N VAL A 992 -16.22 22.05 -11.09
CA VAL A 992 -16.04 21.94 -9.62
C VAL A 992 -17.12 21.03 -9.02
N ARG A 993 -18.37 21.13 -9.48
CA ARG A 993 -19.44 20.19 -9.09
C ARG A 993 -19.12 18.74 -9.49
N GLN A 994 -18.63 18.48 -10.71
CA GLN A 994 -18.24 17.14 -11.13
C GLN A 994 -17.15 16.55 -10.23
N VAL A 995 -16.05 17.29 -10.03
CA VAL A 995 -14.92 16.85 -9.20
C VAL A 995 -15.34 16.58 -7.75
N ALA A 996 -16.20 17.41 -7.18
CA ALA A 996 -16.69 17.21 -5.83
C ALA A 996 -17.70 16.05 -5.70
N LEU A 997 -18.40 15.67 -6.77
CA LEU A 997 -19.17 14.41 -6.84
C LEU A 997 -18.24 13.20 -6.96
N ALA A 998 -17.25 13.24 -7.84
CA ALA A 998 -16.27 12.17 -8.04
C ALA A 998 -15.44 11.88 -6.78
N THR A 999 -15.01 12.93 -6.06
CA THR A 999 -14.30 12.79 -4.77
C THR A 999 -15.23 12.39 -3.61
N ARG A 1000 -16.54 12.69 -3.71
CA ARG A 1000 -17.55 12.14 -2.80
C ARG A 1000 -17.69 10.64 -2.98
N GLU A 1001 -17.83 10.17 -4.22
CA GLU A 1001 -18.00 8.76 -4.59
C GLU A 1001 -16.77 7.91 -4.27
N ALA A 1002 -15.56 8.43 -4.51
CA ALA A 1002 -14.30 7.76 -4.17
C ALA A 1002 -13.85 7.93 -2.71
N GLU A 1003 -14.68 8.54 -1.85
CA GLU A 1003 -14.41 8.87 -0.44
C GLU A 1003 -13.15 9.72 -0.14
N VAL A 1004 -12.39 10.13 -1.15
CA VAL A 1004 -11.16 10.91 -1.03
C VAL A 1004 -11.41 12.35 -0.51
N PRO A 1005 -10.52 12.94 0.33
CA PRO A 1005 -10.65 14.34 0.74
C PRO A 1005 -10.38 15.31 -0.42
N LEU A 1006 -11.21 16.36 -0.53
CA LEU A 1006 -11.04 17.45 -1.49
C LEU A 1006 -10.46 18.69 -0.80
N ALA A 1007 -9.39 19.23 -1.36
CA ALA A 1007 -8.84 20.56 -1.09
C ALA A 1007 -8.99 21.44 -2.33
N GLY A 1008 -8.99 22.76 -2.13
CA GLY A 1008 -9.18 23.73 -3.21
C GLY A 1008 -8.03 24.72 -3.37
N GLU A 1009 -7.85 25.24 -4.58
CA GLU A 1009 -6.95 26.34 -4.89
C GLU A 1009 -7.59 27.30 -5.91
N ASN A 1010 -7.35 28.61 -5.82
CA ASN A 1010 -7.71 29.54 -6.89
C ASN A 1010 -6.65 29.53 -8.02
N ALA A 1011 -7.08 29.45 -9.27
CA ALA A 1011 -6.18 29.35 -10.42
C ALA A 1011 -5.44 30.67 -10.74
N LEU A 1012 -6.04 31.82 -10.41
CA LEU A 1012 -5.43 33.15 -10.63
C LEU A 1012 -5.48 34.01 -9.36
N PRO A 1013 -4.49 34.90 -9.11
CA PRO A 1013 -4.56 35.85 -8.00
C PRO A 1013 -5.71 36.86 -8.14
N ARG A 1014 -6.84 36.54 -7.50
CA ARG A 1014 -8.03 37.38 -7.38
C ARG A 1014 -8.07 38.03 -5.99
N TYR A 1015 -8.62 39.23 -5.86
CA TYR A 1015 -8.74 39.96 -4.58
C TYR A 1015 -10.12 40.63 -4.39
N ASP A 1016 -11.05 40.30 -5.28
CA ASP A 1016 -12.42 40.78 -5.32
C ASP A 1016 -13.38 39.89 -4.52
N GLU A 1017 -14.47 40.50 -4.07
CA GLU A 1017 -15.47 39.83 -3.25
C GLU A 1017 -16.21 38.71 -4.02
N ASN A 1018 -16.34 38.82 -5.34
CA ASN A 1018 -16.94 37.77 -6.18
C ASN A 1018 -16.16 36.45 -6.08
N ALA A 1019 -14.85 36.47 -6.30
CA ALA A 1019 -13.99 35.31 -6.17
C ALA A 1019 -14.04 34.71 -4.74
N HIS A 1020 -14.00 35.56 -3.71
CA HIS A 1020 -14.07 35.13 -2.31
C HIS A 1020 -15.41 34.45 -1.96
N GLU A 1021 -16.53 35.00 -2.42
CA GLU A 1021 -17.86 34.40 -2.26
C GLU A 1021 -17.97 33.05 -2.97
N GLN A 1022 -17.41 32.94 -4.19
CA GLN A 1022 -17.42 31.69 -4.94
C GLN A 1022 -16.66 30.59 -4.20
N ILE A 1023 -15.46 30.91 -3.70
CA ILE A 1023 -14.66 29.98 -2.91
C ILE A 1023 -15.42 29.55 -1.64
N LEU A 1024 -16.05 30.49 -0.92
CA LEU A 1024 -16.85 30.19 0.27
C LEU A 1024 -18.03 29.25 -0.04
N GLN A 1025 -18.74 29.50 -1.14
CA GLN A 1025 -19.84 28.63 -1.58
C GLN A 1025 -19.34 27.23 -1.95
N ALA A 1026 -18.29 27.13 -2.77
CA ALA A 1026 -17.70 25.86 -3.17
C ALA A 1026 -17.14 25.07 -1.97
N SER A 1027 -16.52 25.76 -1.01
CA SER A 1027 -15.92 25.14 0.19
C SER A 1027 -16.92 24.40 1.09
N SER A 1028 -18.20 24.77 1.02
CA SER A 1028 -19.28 24.09 1.74
C SER A 1028 -19.63 22.70 1.19
N LEU A 1029 -19.22 22.39 -0.05
CA LEU A 1029 -19.56 21.17 -0.80
C LEU A 1029 -21.07 20.81 -0.82
N ASN A 1030 -21.96 21.78 -0.58
CA ASN A 1030 -23.41 21.59 -0.59
C ASN A 1030 -23.97 21.58 -2.03
N ILE A 1031 -23.66 20.51 -2.75
CA ILE A 1031 -23.75 20.43 -4.22
C ILE A 1031 -25.15 20.02 -4.73
N ASP A 1032 -25.89 19.28 -3.91
CA ASP A 1032 -27.20 18.72 -4.26
C ASP A 1032 -28.32 19.16 -3.28
N GLY A 1033 -28.04 20.08 -2.36
CA GLY A 1033 -28.96 20.52 -1.30
C GLY A 1033 -29.24 19.49 -0.19
N ASN A 1034 -28.82 18.23 -0.38
CA ASN A 1034 -29.03 17.10 0.53
C ASN A 1034 -27.76 16.66 1.28
N SER A 1035 -26.57 17.16 0.90
CA SER A 1035 -25.29 16.72 1.47
C SER A 1035 -24.91 17.54 2.71
N LYS A 1036 -25.23 17.02 3.90
CA LYS A 1036 -24.97 17.73 5.18
C LYS A 1036 -23.60 17.45 5.82
N ASP A 1037 -22.83 16.49 5.30
CA ASP A 1037 -21.80 15.81 6.09
C ASP A 1037 -20.33 16.01 5.62
N ARG A 1038 -20.05 16.82 4.58
CA ARG A 1038 -18.65 17.10 4.11
C ARG A 1038 -18.43 18.57 3.75
N VAL A 1039 -17.23 19.08 4.03
CA VAL A 1039 -16.68 20.39 3.58
C VAL A 1039 -15.27 20.17 3.04
N MET A 1040 -14.70 21.15 2.31
CA MET A 1040 -13.29 21.07 1.86
C MET A 1040 -12.34 20.94 3.07
N CYS A 1041 -11.29 20.14 2.92
CA CYS A 1041 -10.35 19.88 4.03
C CYS A 1041 -9.28 20.97 4.21
N ALA A 1042 -9.01 21.76 3.18
CA ALA A 1042 -8.16 22.94 3.17
C ALA A 1042 -8.43 23.79 1.91
N PHE A 1043 -8.05 25.07 1.94
CA PHE A 1043 -8.01 25.93 0.77
C PHE A 1043 -6.67 26.67 0.66
N THR A 1044 -6.06 26.69 -0.53
CA THR A 1044 -4.80 27.37 -0.81
C THR A 1044 -5.04 28.64 -1.63
N TYR A 1045 -4.62 29.78 -1.08
CA TYR A 1045 -4.76 31.08 -1.72
C TYR A 1045 -3.53 31.40 -2.59
N LEU A 1046 -3.73 31.46 -3.90
CA LEU A 1046 -2.75 31.95 -4.87
C LEU A 1046 -2.85 33.49 -4.96
N ARG A 1047 -1.81 34.29 -4.66
CA ARG A 1047 -0.48 33.98 -4.11
C ARG A 1047 -0.08 35.11 -3.16
N MET A 1048 0.81 34.85 -2.21
CA MET A 1048 1.49 35.87 -1.42
C MET A 1048 2.37 36.74 -2.33
N ASN A 1049 1.96 37.99 -2.55
CA ASN A 1049 2.67 38.98 -3.38
C ASN A 1049 2.29 40.42 -2.92
N PRO A 1050 2.92 41.48 -3.44
CA PRO A 1050 2.65 42.86 -2.99
C PRO A 1050 1.20 43.34 -3.17
N HIS A 1051 0.44 42.80 -4.12
CA HIS A 1051 -0.97 43.19 -4.31
C HIS A 1051 -1.88 42.65 -3.21
N LEU A 1052 -1.59 41.48 -2.63
CA LEU A 1052 -2.31 40.93 -1.48
C LEU A 1052 -2.25 41.87 -0.27
N PHE A 1053 -1.10 42.50 -0.05
CA PHE A 1053 -0.85 43.39 1.10
C PHE A 1053 -1.29 44.85 0.87
N GLN A 1054 -1.89 45.18 -0.28
CA GLN A 1054 -2.49 46.51 -0.48
C GLN A 1054 -3.68 46.70 0.49
N PRO A 1055 -3.90 47.90 1.08
CA PRO A 1055 -4.80 48.07 2.22
C PRO A 1055 -6.22 47.52 2.06
N ASP A 1056 -6.83 47.70 0.89
CA ASP A 1056 -8.20 47.21 0.63
C ASP A 1056 -8.25 45.71 0.30
N ASN A 1057 -7.26 45.20 -0.43
CA ASN A 1057 -7.13 43.76 -0.73
C ASN A 1057 -6.86 42.96 0.55
N TRP A 1058 -5.97 43.48 1.41
CA TRP A 1058 -5.67 42.90 2.71
C TRP A 1058 -6.92 42.89 3.62
N ARG A 1059 -7.70 43.98 3.64
CA ARG A 1059 -8.95 44.04 4.40
C ARG A 1059 -9.96 42.97 3.93
N ARG A 1060 -10.11 42.78 2.61
CA ARG A 1060 -10.95 41.72 2.04
C ARG A 1060 -10.43 40.34 2.38
N PHE A 1061 -9.13 40.09 2.20
CA PHE A 1061 -8.48 38.83 2.50
C PHE A 1061 -8.64 38.41 3.98
N VAL A 1062 -8.42 39.31 4.93
CA VAL A 1062 -8.65 39.05 6.36
C VAL A 1062 -10.13 38.70 6.62
N GLY A 1063 -11.07 39.40 5.97
CA GLY A 1063 -12.49 39.07 6.03
C GLY A 1063 -12.82 37.70 5.44
N PHE A 1064 -12.19 37.32 4.33
CA PHE A 1064 -12.32 36.01 3.69
C PHE A 1064 -11.76 34.88 4.57
N VAL A 1065 -10.55 35.01 5.10
CA VAL A 1065 -9.93 34.02 6.00
C VAL A 1065 -10.81 33.79 7.24
N LYS A 1066 -11.35 34.86 7.82
CA LYS A 1066 -12.30 34.75 8.93
C LYS A 1066 -13.55 33.94 8.53
N LYS A 1067 -14.18 34.25 7.39
CA LYS A 1067 -15.35 33.52 6.89
C LYS A 1067 -15.04 32.05 6.61
N MET A 1068 -13.89 31.72 6.03
CA MET A 1068 -13.44 30.35 5.75
C MET A 1068 -13.31 29.52 7.04
N ASN A 1069 -12.69 30.11 8.08
CA ASN A 1069 -12.58 29.51 9.41
C ASN A 1069 -13.95 29.34 10.12
N GLU A 1070 -15.01 29.99 9.62
CA GLU A 1070 -16.41 29.88 10.09
C GLU A 1070 -17.28 28.96 9.21
N VAL A 1071 -16.79 28.49 8.04
CA VAL A 1071 -17.52 27.52 7.19
C VAL A 1071 -17.67 26.19 7.91
N LYS A 1072 -18.91 25.80 8.19
CA LYS A 1072 -19.25 24.54 8.85
C LYS A 1072 -20.03 23.63 7.92
N SER A 1073 -19.94 22.32 8.14
CA SER A 1073 -20.98 21.38 7.72
C SER A 1073 -22.32 21.87 8.30
N PRO A 1074 -23.42 21.99 7.52
CA PRO A 1074 -24.69 22.48 8.03
C PRO A 1074 -25.32 21.46 8.98
N GLY A 1075 -25.01 21.63 10.28
CA GLY A 1075 -25.36 20.72 11.35
C GLY A 1075 -26.86 20.46 11.49
N ARG A 1076 -27.18 19.29 12.06
CA ARG A 1076 -28.54 18.92 12.44
C ARG A 1076 -28.99 19.83 13.60
N CYS A 1077 -30.16 20.46 13.46
CA CYS A 1077 -31.02 20.75 14.63
C CYS A 1077 -31.60 19.44 15.16
#